data_AF-A0A9P8FZP7-F1
#
_entry.id   AF-A0A9P8FZP7-F1
#
_cell.length_a   1.000
_cell.length_b   1.000
_cell.length_c   1.000
_cell.angle_alpha   90.00
_cell.angle_beta   90.00
_cell.angle_gamma   90.00
#
_symmetry.space_group_name_H-M   'P 1'
#
loop_
_entity.id
_entity.type
_entity.pdbx_description
1 polymer ?
#
loop_
_entity_poly.entity_id
_entity_poly.type
_entity_poly.pdbx_seq_one_letter_code
_entity_poly.pdbx_strand_id
1 'polypeptide(L)'
;MEKRYICPRCNQEIKSHEKGEHDDWHFAQDLDNQDNGAVAIATPVQSPTMPDRKSSSTSPTKAKLQPVDSHRNATPTNGHATKTHRHVAHVNAVDKAAALRAQSEREMQNALQDVQMRYRIYNSEIEPEHDSDYPCACPIHQYQRMKRARRPVLTQWSEAVMYPGEKIYHDLAPQTTLFSGNPYQLRVTSPYGYGGTAWVQSHPRPNYHVKFIHQTIALNNQLNHEAQAKVDAMEPKHSIWDDKTLDSVMSNLSVAPEKGTPSSREVDSKGYPVEKASSSNPTSRPNGQPERSNTSRFAAFRKAVGIKSSDERAVAKSEKAINRGVQLRHDILAEEAGRWPDDETRQIVAQYQDKVGMERKIAHLRTHQPLQYLHLLRAGYFEPIPFAWADQASSILTFNIEAAGGWRGITPQWRGYEDTAEERLYWVLNHREGPSNVVRMKPDFISEMNMARDRMAKAVEPPPDYYSADDTCHLQHTSKGYSKQVMPSPFRSSDRPEVPADDTMILLDISGSMDFDPIRPVYDQYLITGYAPSTQPKNKDVAKAIIRRFIDAMANHDHEFNGYDLVTFSSHAKFVGTITHTNLDKTWNRIAIGGGTRVMTGWQKVKQRHFEKHSESATYHPVYGWQAGPQTPMLRLLLLLDGEATDMDEFELELLGLSWAHVTIFLIGVDGCPHHHRHANELQRISDVNHHVSFVDAQGNTPERFVTHELLKRHLGYDVSMAEFRELEELPPYVE
;
A
#
# COMPACT_ATOMS: atom_id res chain seq x y z
N MET A 1 -27.11 18.62 -46.20
CA MET A 1 -25.83 19.36 -46.11
C MET A 1 -25.31 19.20 -44.70
N GLU A 2 -24.26 18.43 -44.54
CA GLU A 2 -23.61 18.20 -43.24
C GLU A 2 -22.92 19.50 -42.80
N LYS A 3 -23.25 20.02 -41.61
CA LYS A 3 -22.66 21.27 -41.12
C LYS A 3 -21.19 21.01 -40.80
N ARG A 4 -20.30 21.78 -41.44
CA ARG A 4 -18.86 21.74 -41.19
C ARG A 4 -18.44 23.00 -40.42
N TYR A 5 -17.48 22.83 -39.52
CA TYR A 5 -16.94 23.87 -38.66
C TYR A 5 -15.44 23.94 -38.89
N ILE A 6 -14.89 25.15 -39.06
CA ILE A 6 -13.45 25.34 -39.18
C ILE A 6 -12.91 25.67 -37.78
N CYS A 7 -12.02 24.83 -37.27
CA CYS A 7 -11.42 25.03 -35.95
C CYS A 7 -10.46 26.24 -35.97
N PRO A 8 -10.61 27.23 -35.08
CA PRO A 8 -9.75 28.41 -35.05
C PRO A 8 -8.32 28.12 -34.57
N ARG A 9 -8.07 26.96 -33.96
CA ARG A 9 -6.74 26.59 -33.40
C ARG A 9 -5.82 25.95 -34.44
N CYS A 10 -6.33 25.08 -35.32
CA CYS A 10 -5.55 24.40 -36.36
C CYS A 10 -6.03 24.66 -37.80
N ASN A 11 -7.11 25.42 -37.97
CA ASN A 11 -7.72 25.76 -39.26
C ASN A 11 -8.23 24.54 -40.08
N GLN A 12 -8.47 23.39 -39.43
CA GLN A 12 -9.04 22.20 -40.07
C GLN A 12 -10.57 22.28 -40.15
N GLU A 13 -11.12 21.82 -41.28
CA GLU A 13 -12.56 21.69 -41.49
C GLU A 13 -13.05 20.37 -40.90
N ILE A 14 -13.88 20.45 -39.86
CA ILE A 14 -14.32 19.32 -39.03
C ILE A 14 -15.83 19.18 -39.13
N LYS A 15 -16.33 17.95 -39.10
CA LYS A 15 -17.77 17.71 -39.06
C LYS A 15 -18.33 18.13 -37.70
N SER A 16 -19.53 18.70 -37.66
CA SER A 16 -20.07 19.27 -36.42
C SER A 16 -20.17 18.30 -35.23
N HIS A 17 -20.26 16.98 -35.47
CA HIS A 17 -20.32 15.98 -34.39
C HIS A 17 -18.94 15.59 -33.83
N GLU A 18 -17.86 15.80 -34.60
CA GLU A 18 -16.46 15.54 -34.20
C GLU A 18 -15.85 16.77 -33.48
N LYS A 19 -16.59 17.89 -33.39
CA LYS A 19 -16.10 19.13 -32.78
C LYS A 19 -15.65 18.93 -31.33
N GLY A 20 -16.41 18.16 -30.53
CA GLY A 20 -16.07 17.89 -29.13
C GLY A 20 -14.76 17.12 -29.00
N GLU A 21 -14.61 16.03 -29.75
CA GLU A 21 -13.39 15.22 -29.78
C GLU A 21 -12.19 16.02 -30.31
N HIS A 22 -12.41 16.91 -31.27
CA HIS A 22 -11.36 17.78 -31.80
C HIS A 22 -10.92 18.86 -30.80
N ASP A 23 -11.85 19.44 -30.05
CA ASP A 23 -11.54 20.42 -28.99
C ASP A 23 -10.81 19.73 -27.81
N ASP A 24 -11.22 18.50 -27.46
CA ASP A 24 -10.55 17.66 -26.45
C ASP A 24 -9.13 17.25 -26.89
N TRP A 25 -8.92 16.98 -28.19
CA TRP A 25 -7.58 16.73 -28.75
C TRP A 25 -6.64 17.93 -28.59
N HIS A 26 -7.13 19.16 -28.82
CA HIS A 26 -6.34 20.38 -28.56
C HIS A 26 -6.01 20.55 -27.09
N PHE A 27 -6.94 20.23 -26.20
CA PHE A 27 -6.71 20.30 -24.76
C PHE A 27 -5.68 19.27 -24.29
N ALA A 28 -5.77 18.03 -24.79
CA ALA A 28 -4.77 17.00 -24.55
C ALA A 28 -3.41 17.39 -25.10
N GLN A 29 -3.36 17.98 -26.30
CA GLN A 29 -2.12 18.48 -26.90
C GLN A 29 -1.53 19.66 -26.13
N ASP A 30 -2.33 20.52 -25.50
CA ASP A 30 -1.84 21.60 -24.64
C ASP A 30 -1.24 21.09 -23.32
N LEU A 31 -1.79 20.00 -22.76
CA LEU A 31 -1.24 19.31 -21.60
C LEU A 31 0.05 18.58 -21.97
N ASP A 32 0.05 17.85 -23.09
CA ASP A 32 1.24 17.19 -23.62
C ASP A 32 2.34 18.19 -23.97
N ASN A 33 2.02 19.38 -24.51
CA ASN A 33 3.01 20.41 -24.80
C ASN A 33 3.51 21.14 -23.54
N GLN A 34 2.76 21.11 -22.43
CA GLN A 34 3.21 21.58 -21.13
C GLN A 34 4.16 20.59 -20.46
N ASP A 35 3.92 19.29 -20.67
CA ASP A 35 4.75 18.21 -20.13
C ASP A 35 5.94 17.84 -21.05
N ASN A 36 5.83 18.06 -22.38
CA ASN A 36 6.79 17.67 -23.42
C ASN A 36 7.25 18.84 -24.28
N GLY A 37 7.89 19.83 -23.68
CA GLY A 37 8.80 20.75 -24.37
C GLY A 37 10.04 20.06 -24.98
N ALA A 38 9.86 18.98 -25.75
CA ALA A 38 10.83 18.40 -26.69
C ALA A 38 10.17 17.29 -27.56
N VAL A 39 9.86 17.65 -28.81
CA VAL A 39 9.89 16.79 -30.04
C VAL A 39 8.74 15.78 -30.30
N ALA A 40 7.69 16.30 -30.96
CA ALA A 40 7.22 16.00 -32.32
C ALA A 40 7.04 14.55 -32.90
N ILE A 41 5.75 14.25 -33.20
CA ILE A 41 5.13 13.73 -34.46
C ILE A 41 5.24 12.23 -34.82
N ALA A 42 4.08 11.53 -34.89
CA ALA A 42 3.52 10.96 -36.13
C ALA A 42 2.15 10.28 -35.93
N THR A 43 1.27 10.44 -36.94
CA THR A 43 -0.15 10.07 -37.03
C THR A 43 -0.39 8.72 -37.75
N PRO A 44 -1.65 8.19 -37.76
CA PRO A 44 -1.98 6.77 -37.74
C PRO A 44 -2.52 6.20 -39.06
N VAL A 45 -2.75 4.88 -39.11
CA VAL A 45 -3.49 4.21 -40.20
C VAL A 45 -4.56 3.26 -39.65
N GLN A 46 -5.78 3.43 -40.18
CA GLN A 46 -7.03 2.73 -39.87
C GLN A 46 -7.22 1.45 -40.71
N SER A 47 -8.13 0.58 -40.23
CA SER A 47 -9.22 -0.14 -40.95
C SER A 47 -9.28 -1.64 -40.58
N PRO A 48 -10.35 -2.40 -40.89
CA PRO A 48 -11.78 -2.16 -40.69
C PRO A 48 -12.52 -3.37 -40.07
N THR A 49 -13.79 -3.12 -39.76
CA THR A 49 -14.86 -3.90 -39.14
C THR A 49 -15.37 -5.12 -39.95
N MET A 50 -15.98 -6.12 -39.27
CA MET A 50 -17.20 -6.92 -39.61
C MET A 50 -17.23 -8.28 -38.84
N PRO A 51 -18.35 -9.04 -38.71
CA PRO A 51 -19.35 -8.90 -37.64
C PRO A 51 -19.69 -10.21 -36.89
N ASP A 52 -20.47 -10.04 -35.82
CA ASP A 52 -21.03 -10.99 -34.86
C ASP A 52 -21.59 -12.33 -35.40
N ARG A 53 -21.42 -13.39 -34.60
CA ARG A 53 -22.30 -14.57 -34.63
C ARG A 53 -22.64 -15.07 -33.22
N LYS A 54 -23.93 -14.94 -32.90
CA LYS A 54 -24.66 -15.40 -31.71
C LYS A 54 -24.68 -16.93 -31.57
N SER A 55 -24.57 -17.44 -30.34
CA SER A 55 -25.41 -18.52 -29.76
C SER A 55 -24.89 -18.86 -28.35
N SER A 56 -25.60 -18.46 -27.30
CA SER A 56 -26.64 -19.22 -26.59
C SER A 56 -26.08 -20.08 -25.44
N SER A 57 -26.26 -19.53 -24.24
CA SER A 57 -26.00 -20.10 -22.93
C SER A 57 -27.00 -21.18 -22.54
N THR A 58 -26.55 -22.18 -21.78
CA THR A 58 -27.36 -22.81 -20.74
C THR A 58 -26.45 -23.51 -19.71
N SER A 59 -26.44 -23.00 -18.49
CA SER A 59 -25.82 -23.64 -17.31
C SER A 59 -26.93 -24.06 -16.34
N PRO A 60 -26.74 -25.14 -15.57
CA PRO A 60 -27.45 -25.31 -14.31
C PRO A 60 -26.51 -25.40 -13.10
N THR A 61 -26.76 -24.45 -12.20
CA THR A 61 -26.60 -24.34 -10.74
C THR A 61 -26.18 -25.61 -9.96
N LYS A 62 -25.19 -25.46 -9.06
CA LYS A 62 -24.96 -26.38 -7.93
C LYS A 62 -24.78 -25.65 -6.59
N ALA A 63 -25.29 -26.31 -5.56
CA ALA A 63 -25.57 -25.84 -4.21
C ALA A 63 -24.35 -25.80 -3.28
N LYS A 64 -24.40 -24.85 -2.34
CA LYS A 64 -23.46 -24.60 -1.23
C LYS A 64 -23.49 -25.74 -0.20
N LEU A 65 -22.33 -26.28 0.15
CA LEU A 65 -22.09 -27.03 1.38
C LEU A 65 -20.87 -26.42 2.08
N GLN A 66 -21.05 -25.99 3.33
CA GLN A 66 -20.00 -25.47 4.21
C GLN A 66 -19.26 -26.62 4.90
N PRO A 67 -17.94 -26.55 5.10
CA PRO A 67 -17.24 -27.35 6.08
C PRO A 67 -16.92 -26.55 7.36
N VAL A 68 -16.84 -27.30 8.44
CA VAL A 68 -16.78 -26.90 9.85
C VAL A 68 -15.32 -26.76 10.30
N ASP A 69 -14.98 -25.64 10.95
CA ASP A 69 -13.67 -25.38 11.55
C ASP A 69 -13.41 -26.29 12.75
N SER A 70 -12.25 -26.95 12.78
CA SER A 70 -11.78 -27.72 13.94
C SER A 70 -10.26 -27.88 13.92
N HIS A 71 -9.50 -26.90 14.41
CA HIS A 71 -8.12 -27.16 14.86
C HIS A 71 -7.78 -26.39 16.14
N ARG A 72 -7.55 -27.18 17.18
CA ARG A 72 -7.08 -26.81 18.52
C ARG A 72 -5.57 -27.12 18.52
N ASN A 73 -4.72 -26.10 18.54
CA ASN A 73 -3.27 -26.28 18.54
C ASN A 73 -2.77 -26.77 19.91
N ALA A 74 -1.96 -27.82 19.89
CA ALA A 74 -1.18 -28.31 21.03
C ALA A 74 0.22 -27.69 20.98
N THR A 75 0.60 -27.00 22.05
CA THR A 75 1.91 -26.39 22.27
C THR A 75 2.94 -27.45 22.68
N PRO A 76 4.17 -27.48 22.13
CA PRO A 76 5.23 -28.30 22.69
C PRO A 76 5.87 -27.57 23.89
N THR A 77 5.86 -28.23 25.03
CA THR A 77 6.58 -27.85 26.25
C THR A 77 8.07 -28.13 26.10
N ASN A 78 8.92 -27.12 26.21
CA ASN A 78 10.30 -27.30 26.67
C ASN A 78 10.64 -26.20 27.69
N GLY A 79 11.07 -26.65 28.87
CA GLY A 79 11.29 -25.81 30.04
C GLY A 79 12.71 -25.25 30.09
N HIS A 80 12.81 -23.93 30.11
CA HIS A 80 13.78 -23.21 30.92
C HIS A 80 13.08 -22.01 31.55
N ALA A 81 12.94 -22.06 32.88
CA ALA A 81 12.32 -21.02 33.67
C ALA A 81 13.31 -19.86 33.88
N THR A 82 13.38 -18.95 32.93
CA THR A 82 13.79 -17.57 33.20
C THR A 82 12.53 -16.77 33.51
N LYS A 83 12.60 -15.87 34.50
CA LYS A 83 11.48 -15.04 34.94
C LYS A 83 11.04 -14.13 33.77
N THR A 84 10.10 -14.60 32.96
CA THR A 84 9.43 -13.75 31.96
C THR A 84 8.58 -12.75 32.72
N HIS A 85 9.08 -11.51 32.82
CA HIS A 85 8.20 -10.36 33.01
C HIS A 85 7.08 -10.51 31.97
N ARG A 86 5.82 -10.60 32.41
CA ARG A 86 4.68 -10.50 31.50
C ARG A 86 4.77 -9.12 30.86
N HIS A 87 5.40 -9.02 29.70
CA HIS A 87 5.35 -7.82 28.87
C HIS A 87 3.89 -7.62 28.51
N VAL A 88 3.26 -6.63 29.15
CA VAL A 88 1.98 -6.11 28.69
C VAL A 88 2.31 -5.40 27.39
N ALA A 89 1.72 -5.85 26.29
CA ALA A 89 1.90 -5.21 24.99
C ALA A 89 1.57 -3.71 25.13
N HIS A 90 2.47 -2.85 24.65
CA HIS A 90 2.20 -1.42 24.54
C HIS A 90 1.05 -1.21 23.55
N VAL A 91 0.07 -0.39 23.92
CA VAL A 91 -1.11 -0.12 23.10
C VAL A 91 -1.41 1.37 23.11
N ASN A 92 -1.18 2.03 21.97
CA ASN A 92 -1.47 3.44 21.76
C ASN A 92 -2.90 3.66 21.21
N ALA A 93 -3.24 4.90 20.84
CA ALA A 93 -4.57 5.24 20.32
C ALA A 93 -4.84 4.63 18.93
N VAL A 94 -3.82 4.54 18.07
CA VAL A 94 -3.89 3.94 16.74
C VAL A 94 -4.14 2.43 16.88
N ASP A 95 -3.40 1.74 17.77
CA ASP A 95 -3.59 0.31 18.01
C ASP A 95 -5.01 -0.03 18.49
N LYS A 96 -5.59 0.80 19.38
CA LYS A 96 -6.97 0.64 19.86
C LYS A 96 -7.99 0.81 18.75
N ALA A 97 -7.82 1.87 17.94
CA ALA A 97 -8.73 2.15 16.83
C ALA A 97 -8.62 1.07 15.75
N ALA A 98 -7.41 0.58 15.48
CA ALA A 98 -7.16 -0.53 14.56
C ALA A 98 -7.83 -1.82 15.04
N ALA A 99 -7.62 -2.22 16.30
CA ALA A 99 -8.24 -3.41 16.87
C ALA A 99 -9.78 -3.37 16.82
N LEU A 100 -10.39 -2.19 16.93
CA LEU A 100 -11.83 -2.00 16.77
C LEU A 100 -12.25 -2.10 15.30
N ARG A 101 -11.53 -1.46 14.38
CA ARG A 101 -11.83 -1.47 12.94
C ARG A 101 -11.72 -2.87 12.34
N ALA A 102 -10.67 -3.61 12.70
CA ALA A 102 -10.39 -4.95 12.21
C ALA A 102 -11.54 -5.96 12.43
N GLN A 103 -12.34 -5.78 13.49
CA GLN A 103 -13.48 -6.67 13.80
C GLN A 103 -14.55 -6.73 12.71
N SER A 104 -14.66 -5.69 11.88
CA SER A 104 -15.72 -5.55 10.86
C SER A 104 -15.19 -5.28 9.45
N GLU A 105 -13.88 -5.11 9.26
CA GLU A 105 -13.30 -4.72 7.97
C GLU A 105 -13.55 -5.79 6.90
N ARG A 106 -13.17 -7.04 7.20
CA ARG A 106 -13.32 -8.16 6.26
C ARG A 106 -14.78 -8.45 5.91
N GLU A 107 -15.69 -8.32 6.87
CA GLU A 107 -17.12 -8.49 6.62
C GLU A 107 -17.62 -7.46 5.59
N MET A 108 -17.14 -6.21 5.69
CA MET A 108 -17.52 -5.16 4.73
C MET A 108 -16.91 -5.36 3.36
N GLN A 109 -15.64 -5.76 3.27
CA GLN A 109 -14.98 -6.08 1.99
C GLN A 109 -15.74 -7.20 1.28
N ASN A 110 -16.04 -8.29 2.00
CA ASN A 110 -16.85 -9.39 1.47
C ASN A 110 -18.24 -8.92 1.03
N ALA A 111 -18.91 -8.08 1.83
CA ALA A 111 -20.24 -7.56 1.50
C ALA A 111 -20.22 -6.68 0.23
N LEU A 112 -19.19 -5.85 0.05
CA LEU A 112 -19.01 -5.04 -1.16
C LEU A 112 -18.81 -5.94 -2.39
N GLN A 113 -17.86 -6.88 -2.31
CA GLN A 113 -17.56 -7.82 -3.40
C GLN A 113 -18.79 -8.66 -3.77
N ASP A 114 -19.53 -9.15 -2.78
CA ASP A 114 -20.77 -9.90 -2.98
C ASP A 114 -21.81 -9.09 -3.76
N VAL A 115 -21.98 -7.80 -3.43
CA VAL A 115 -22.93 -6.94 -4.12
C VAL A 115 -22.41 -6.59 -5.52
N GLN A 116 -21.14 -6.21 -5.68
CA GLN A 116 -20.55 -5.93 -7.00
C GLN A 116 -20.74 -7.11 -7.96
N MET A 117 -20.43 -8.33 -7.51
CA MET A 117 -20.61 -9.55 -8.30
C MET A 117 -22.08 -9.81 -8.68
N ARG A 118 -23.02 -9.62 -7.75
CA ARG A 118 -24.48 -9.79 -8.02
C ARG A 118 -24.99 -8.80 -9.07
N TYR A 119 -24.41 -7.60 -9.14
CA TYR A 119 -24.80 -6.55 -10.07
C TYR A 119 -23.88 -6.43 -11.28
N ARG A 120 -22.92 -7.36 -11.46
CA ARG A 120 -21.96 -7.38 -12.57
C ARG A 120 -21.13 -6.09 -12.68
N ILE A 121 -20.75 -5.55 -11.53
CA ILE A 121 -19.77 -4.48 -11.42
C ILE A 121 -18.43 -5.17 -11.22
N TYR A 122 -17.57 -5.09 -12.23
CA TYR A 122 -16.28 -5.82 -12.26
C TYR A 122 -15.09 -4.96 -11.80
N ASN A 123 -15.34 -3.68 -11.56
CA ASN A 123 -14.39 -2.66 -11.14
C ASN A 123 -14.47 -2.49 -9.61
N SER A 124 -13.39 -2.83 -8.90
CA SER A 124 -13.35 -2.83 -7.42
C SER A 124 -13.57 -1.44 -6.83
N GLU A 125 -13.15 -0.39 -7.54
CA GLU A 125 -13.27 1.02 -7.14
C GLU A 125 -14.68 1.58 -7.30
N ILE A 126 -15.59 0.87 -7.98
CA ILE A 126 -16.97 1.33 -8.20
C ILE A 126 -17.89 0.74 -7.15
N GLU A 127 -18.41 1.60 -6.27
CA GLU A 127 -19.47 1.19 -5.36
C GLU A 127 -20.82 1.02 -6.08
N PRO A 128 -21.65 0.04 -5.68
CA PRO A 128 -23.02 -0.11 -6.16
C PRO A 128 -23.92 1.07 -5.76
N GLU A 129 -24.51 1.75 -6.74
CA GLU A 129 -25.47 2.85 -6.53
C GLU A 129 -26.91 2.41 -6.82
N HIS A 130 -27.84 2.78 -5.95
CA HIS A 130 -29.28 2.58 -6.17
C HIS A 130 -30.09 3.62 -5.40
N ASP A 131 -30.78 4.49 -6.14
CA ASP A 131 -31.66 5.51 -5.59
C ASP A 131 -33.09 5.00 -5.46
N SER A 132 -33.68 5.13 -4.27
CA SER A 132 -35.06 4.74 -4.00
C SER A 132 -35.68 5.71 -2.99
N ASP A 133 -36.82 6.31 -3.34
CA ASP A 133 -37.59 7.20 -2.46
C ASP A 133 -38.37 6.45 -1.36
N TYR A 134 -38.39 5.12 -1.42
CA TYR A 134 -39.10 4.25 -0.47
C TYR A 134 -38.15 3.28 0.25
N PRO A 135 -38.54 2.75 1.45
CA PRO A 135 -37.76 1.76 2.16
C PRO A 135 -37.47 0.52 1.30
N CYS A 136 -36.22 0.39 0.86
CA CYS A 136 -35.77 -0.71 0.01
C CYS A 136 -34.85 -1.66 0.79
N ALA A 137 -35.12 -2.97 0.67
CA ALA A 137 -34.35 -4.03 1.30
C ALA A 137 -33.40 -4.74 0.33
N CYS A 138 -33.15 -4.18 -0.86
CA CYS A 138 -32.24 -4.79 -1.85
C CYS A 138 -30.81 -4.94 -1.29
N PRO A 139 -29.99 -5.85 -1.86
CA PRO A 139 -28.62 -6.06 -1.40
C PRO A 139 -27.77 -4.77 -1.33
N ILE A 140 -27.95 -3.83 -2.28
CA ILE A 140 -27.25 -2.53 -2.26
C ILE A 140 -27.60 -1.74 -1.00
N HIS A 141 -28.90 -1.59 -0.68
CA HIS A 141 -29.33 -0.89 0.52
C HIS A 141 -28.98 -1.62 1.82
N GLN A 142 -28.87 -2.96 1.79
CA GLN A 142 -28.35 -3.72 2.93
C GLN A 142 -26.88 -3.39 3.19
N TYR A 143 -26.04 -3.43 2.14
CA TYR A 143 -24.64 -3.03 2.20
C TYR A 143 -24.48 -1.58 2.68
N GLN A 144 -25.23 -0.62 2.12
CA GLN A 144 -25.18 0.78 2.55
C GLN A 144 -25.58 0.96 4.02
N ARG A 145 -26.54 0.18 4.53
CA ARG A 145 -26.89 0.20 5.97
C ARG A 145 -25.76 -0.33 6.83
N MET A 146 -25.08 -1.40 6.41
CA MET A 146 -23.88 -1.90 7.10
C MET A 146 -22.76 -0.86 7.10
N LYS A 147 -22.48 -0.23 5.95
CA LYS A 147 -21.50 0.87 5.82
C LYS A 147 -21.83 2.02 6.78
N ARG A 148 -23.10 2.48 6.82
CA ARG A 148 -23.57 3.53 7.73
C ARG A 148 -23.44 3.14 9.21
N ALA A 149 -23.70 1.89 9.57
CA ALA A 149 -23.58 1.41 10.94
C ALA A 149 -22.13 1.45 11.46
N ARG A 150 -21.13 1.39 10.57
CA ARG A 150 -19.70 1.50 10.91
C ARG A 150 -19.21 2.92 11.17
N ARG A 151 -20.06 3.95 11.01
CA ARG A 151 -19.67 5.35 11.24
C ARG A 151 -18.90 5.59 12.54
N PRO A 152 -19.30 5.05 13.71
CA PRO A 152 -18.56 5.30 14.96
C PRO A 152 -17.15 4.70 14.94
N VAL A 153 -17.00 3.48 14.39
CA VAL A 153 -15.71 2.79 14.28
C VAL A 153 -14.77 3.56 13.37
N LEU A 154 -15.27 4.00 12.22
CA LEU A 154 -14.46 4.71 11.24
C LEU A 154 -14.14 6.16 11.67
N THR A 155 -15.01 6.77 12.50
CA THR A 155 -14.72 8.06 13.13
C THR A 155 -13.58 7.92 14.13
N GLN A 156 -13.60 6.88 14.99
CA GLN A 156 -12.49 6.62 15.92
C GLN A 156 -11.17 6.33 15.19
N TRP A 157 -11.22 5.54 14.12
CA TRP A 157 -10.06 5.35 13.24
C TRP A 157 -9.53 6.67 12.70
N SER A 158 -10.41 7.48 12.10
CA SER A 158 -10.04 8.77 11.54
C SER A 158 -9.43 9.69 12.60
N GLU A 159 -10.01 9.78 13.80
CA GLU A 159 -9.48 10.59 14.90
C GLU A 159 -8.09 10.13 15.36
N ALA A 160 -7.81 8.83 15.34
CA ALA A 160 -6.54 8.27 15.78
C ALA A 160 -5.39 8.54 14.79
N VAL A 161 -5.68 8.59 13.49
CA VAL A 161 -4.66 8.77 12.42
C VAL A 161 -4.64 10.18 11.83
N MET A 162 -5.50 11.08 12.31
CA MET A 162 -5.60 12.44 11.80
C MET A 162 -4.50 13.33 12.35
N TYR A 163 -3.84 14.06 11.44
CA TYR A 163 -2.88 15.08 11.84
C TYR A 163 -3.62 16.26 12.48
N PRO A 164 -2.99 16.98 13.44
CA PRO A 164 -3.58 18.15 14.05
C PRO A 164 -4.11 19.14 13.00
N GLY A 165 -5.26 19.79 13.23
CA GLY A 165 -5.79 20.82 12.32
C GLY A 165 -6.49 20.30 11.06
N GLU A 166 -6.43 19.00 10.76
CA GLU A 166 -7.29 18.39 9.75
C GLU A 166 -8.74 18.27 10.24
N LYS A 167 -9.67 17.99 9.31
CA LYS A 167 -11.11 17.86 9.60
C LYS A 167 -11.65 16.55 9.06
N ILE A 168 -12.48 15.89 9.86
CA ILE A 168 -13.22 14.68 9.46
C ILE A 168 -14.31 15.07 8.46
N TYR A 169 -14.48 14.26 7.43
CA TYR A 169 -15.62 14.26 6.53
C TYR A 169 -16.02 12.82 6.22
N HIS A 170 -17.26 12.61 5.78
CA HIS A 170 -17.74 11.31 5.32
C HIS A 170 -18.89 11.46 4.33
N ASP A 171 -19.14 10.43 3.52
CA ASP A 171 -20.24 10.33 2.55
C ASP A 171 -21.57 9.84 3.16
N LEU A 172 -21.55 9.43 4.44
CA LEU A 172 -22.70 8.79 5.10
C LEU A 172 -23.87 9.72 5.47
N ALA A 173 -23.76 11.03 5.22
CA ALA A 173 -24.86 11.97 5.48
C ALA A 173 -25.86 11.96 4.32
N PRO A 174 -27.17 12.11 4.56
CA PRO A 174 -28.14 12.22 3.47
C PRO A 174 -27.74 13.36 2.52
N GLN A 175 -27.72 13.07 1.21
CA GLN A 175 -27.19 13.91 0.13
C GLN A 175 -27.85 15.30 -0.03
N THR A 176 -28.77 15.68 0.85
CA THR A 176 -29.64 16.85 0.73
C THR A 176 -29.09 18.13 1.35
N THR A 177 -27.91 18.14 1.97
CA THR A 177 -27.33 19.38 2.48
C THR A 177 -26.27 19.95 1.53
N LEU A 178 -26.52 21.17 1.02
CA LEU A 178 -25.56 21.99 0.27
C LEU A 178 -24.29 22.36 1.08
N PHE A 179 -24.24 21.97 2.35
CA PHE A 179 -23.18 22.25 3.31
C PHE A 179 -22.52 20.96 3.82
N SER A 180 -22.42 19.93 2.98
CA SER A 180 -21.57 18.81 3.34
C SER A 180 -20.11 19.29 3.37
N GLY A 181 -19.38 18.91 4.41
CA GLY A 181 -17.94 19.16 4.51
C GLY A 181 -17.11 18.23 3.63
N ASN A 182 -17.73 17.39 2.78
CA ASN A 182 -17.06 16.39 1.97
C ASN A 182 -16.53 17.02 0.66
N PRO A 183 -15.20 17.08 0.44
CA PRO A 183 -14.63 17.73 -0.72
C PRO A 183 -14.90 17.01 -2.05
N TYR A 184 -15.39 15.77 -2.05
CA TYR A 184 -15.72 15.02 -3.26
C TYR A 184 -17.14 15.32 -3.76
N GLN A 185 -18.02 15.73 -2.85
CA GLN A 185 -19.40 16.04 -3.19
C GLN A 185 -19.44 17.24 -4.16
N LEU A 186 -20.11 17.06 -5.31
CA LEU A 186 -20.21 18.03 -6.43
C LEU A 186 -18.93 18.24 -7.26
N ARG A 187 -17.75 17.75 -6.82
CA ARG A 187 -16.48 17.89 -7.57
C ARG A 187 -16.11 16.66 -8.38
N VAL A 188 -16.65 15.50 -7.99
CA VAL A 188 -16.46 14.22 -8.69
C VAL A 188 -17.82 13.72 -9.20
N THR A 189 -17.86 13.35 -10.48
CA THR A 189 -19.06 12.83 -11.15
C THR A 189 -19.22 11.34 -10.84
N SER A 190 -20.45 10.86 -10.61
CA SER A 190 -20.71 9.42 -10.43
C SER A 190 -20.35 8.62 -11.70
N PRO A 191 -19.77 7.41 -11.57
CA PRO A 191 -19.48 6.52 -12.70
C PRO A 191 -20.76 6.01 -13.40
N TYR A 192 -21.94 6.17 -12.79
CA TYR A 192 -23.24 5.83 -13.38
C TYR A 192 -23.85 6.97 -14.19
N GLY A 193 -23.32 8.19 -14.04
CA GLY A 193 -23.80 9.42 -14.67
C GLY A 193 -24.83 10.21 -13.85
N TYR A 194 -25.50 11.17 -14.49
CA TYR A 194 -26.49 12.01 -13.82
C TYR A 194 -27.88 11.37 -13.83
N GLY A 195 -28.44 11.14 -12.65
CA GLY A 195 -29.85 10.76 -12.47
C GLY A 195 -30.19 9.36 -12.98
N GLY A 196 -29.99 8.35 -12.13
CA GLY A 196 -30.59 7.04 -12.36
C GLY A 196 -32.11 7.12 -12.23
N THR A 197 -32.85 6.51 -13.16
CA THR A 197 -34.28 6.27 -12.94
C THR A 197 -34.41 5.11 -11.95
N ALA A 198 -35.22 5.27 -10.90
CA ALA A 198 -35.46 4.28 -9.83
C ALA A 198 -35.96 2.90 -10.30
N TRP A 199 -36.17 2.72 -11.61
CA TRP A 199 -36.81 1.55 -12.23
C TRP A 199 -35.87 0.75 -13.15
N VAL A 200 -34.67 1.24 -13.46
CA VAL A 200 -33.70 0.54 -14.31
C VAL A 200 -32.45 0.22 -13.49
N GLN A 201 -31.96 -1.01 -13.62
CA GLN A 201 -30.71 -1.42 -13.01
C GLN A 201 -29.57 -0.53 -13.52
N SER A 202 -29.09 0.36 -12.67
CA SER A 202 -28.00 1.29 -12.98
C SER A 202 -26.72 0.48 -13.18
N HIS A 203 -26.07 0.64 -14.34
CA HIS A 203 -24.76 0.07 -14.61
C HIS A 203 -23.77 1.22 -14.86
N PRO A 204 -22.51 1.07 -14.44
CA PRO A 204 -21.48 2.07 -14.72
C PRO A 204 -21.35 2.28 -16.22
N ARG A 205 -21.09 3.54 -16.62
CA ARG A 205 -20.99 3.93 -18.03
C ARG A 205 -19.56 4.33 -18.34
N PRO A 206 -18.93 3.80 -19.41
CA PRO A 206 -17.52 4.07 -19.74
C PRO A 206 -17.17 5.57 -19.71
N ASN A 207 -17.91 6.41 -20.46
CA ASN A 207 -17.64 7.84 -20.54
C ASN A 207 -17.76 8.59 -19.20
N TYR A 208 -18.57 8.09 -18.27
CA TYR A 208 -18.71 8.68 -16.93
C TYR A 208 -17.66 8.14 -15.97
N HIS A 209 -17.32 6.85 -16.07
CA HIS A 209 -16.24 6.23 -15.32
C HIS A 209 -14.89 6.88 -15.62
N VAL A 210 -14.59 7.19 -16.88
CA VAL A 210 -13.35 7.90 -17.24
C VAL A 210 -13.30 9.30 -16.62
N LYS A 211 -14.42 10.05 -16.67
CA LYS A 211 -14.51 11.35 -15.99
C LYS A 211 -14.35 11.23 -14.48
N PHE A 212 -14.98 10.23 -13.87
CA PHE A 212 -14.87 9.90 -12.45
C PHE A 212 -13.41 9.66 -12.05
N ILE A 213 -12.68 8.83 -12.79
CA ILE A 213 -11.26 8.55 -12.52
C ILE A 213 -10.43 9.84 -12.63
N HIS A 214 -10.50 10.56 -13.74
CA HIS A 214 -9.71 11.80 -13.92
C HIS A 214 -9.99 12.85 -12.85
N GLN A 215 -11.27 13.09 -12.52
CA GLN A 215 -11.65 14.05 -11.49
C GLN A 215 -11.18 13.62 -10.10
N THR A 216 -11.25 12.31 -9.80
CA THR A 216 -10.79 11.76 -8.53
C THR A 216 -9.28 11.88 -8.39
N ILE A 217 -8.49 11.52 -9.41
CA ILE A 217 -7.02 11.64 -9.39
C ILE A 217 -6.61 13.10 -9.19
N ALA A 218 -7.16 14.02 -9.97
CA ALA A 218 -6.82 15.44 -9.87
C ALA A 218 -7.16 16.01 -8.48
N LEU A 219 -8.32 15.63 -7.92
CA LEU A 219 -8.74 16.05 -6.60
C LEU A 219 -7.86 15.44 -5.49
N ASN A 220 -7.54 14.15 -5.58
CA ASN A 220 -6.66 13.46 -4.63
C ASN A 220 -5.29 14.16 -4.57
N ASN A 221 -4.68 14.43 -5.72
CA ASN A 221 -3.39 15.11 -5.82
C ASN A 221 -3.42 16.51 -5.17
N GLN A 222 -4.46 17.30 -5.46
CA GLN A 222 -4.63 18.60 -4.83
C GLN A 222 -4.75 18.49 -3.29
N LEU A 223 -5.64 17.61 -2.81
CA LEU A 223 -5.90 17.45 -1.38
C LEU A 223 -4.69 16.90 -0.62
N ASN A 224 -3.92 16.00 -1.23
CA ASN A 224 -2.69 15.45 -0.66
C ASN A 224 -1.61 16.53 -0.55
N HIS A 225 -1.42 17.37 -1.59
CA HIS A 225 -0.48 18.49 -1.53
C HIS A 225 -0.88 19.51 -0.45
N GLU A 226 -2.16 19.87 -0.38
CA GLU A 226 -2.66 20.78 0.66
C GLU A 226 -2.53 20.20 2.08
N ALA A 227 -2.78 18.90 2.26
CA ALA A 227 -2.65 18.24 3.54
C ALA A 227 -1.19 18.21 4.00
N GLN A 228 -0.26 17.81 3.13
CA GLN A 228 1.17 17.80 3.43
C GLN A 228 1.67 19.21 3.81
N ALA A 229 1.33 20.23 3.02
CA ALA A 229 1.73 21.60 3.29
C ALA A 229 1.18 22.13 4.63
N LYS A 230 -0.05 21.74 5.01
CA LYS A 230 -0.63 22.10 6.32
C LYS A 230 0.12 21.42 7.46
N VAL A 231 0.45 20.13 7.32
CA VAL A 231 1.22 19.37 8.31
C VAL A 231 2.60 19.97 8.49
N ASP A 232 3.32 20.24 7.40
CA ASP A 232 4.65 20.86 7.44
C ASP A 232 4.62 22.25 8.11
N ALA A 233 3.54 23.02 7.91
CA ALA A 233 3.37 24.31 8.56
C ALA A 233 3.11 24.23 10.09
N MET A 234 2.73 23.05 10.59
CA MET A 234 2.49 22.79 12.01
C MET A 234 3.69 22.17 12.72
N GLU A 235 4.74 21.78 11.99
CA GLU A 235 5.97 21.29 12.60
C GLU A 235 6.57 22.37 13.53
N PRO A 236 7.19 21.97 14.66
CA PRO A 236 7.88 22.90 15.54
C PRO A 236 8.97 23.68 14.80
N LYS A 237 8.95 25.01 14.94
CA LYS A 237 9.97 25.89 14.34
C LYS A 237 11.32 25.86 15.06
N HIS A 238 11.36 25.25 16.24
CA HIS A 238 12.55 25.09 17.06
C HIS A 238 12.75 23.61 17.32
N SER A 239 14.02 23.19 17.44
CA SER A 239 14.37 21.82 17.81
C SER A 239 13.71 21.48 19.14
N ILE A 240 12.97 20.36 19.18
CA ILE A 240 12.38 19.85 20.42
C ILE A 240 13.42 19.15 21.30
N TRP A 241 14.64 18.94 20.79
CA TRP A 241 15.71 18.20 21.44
C TRP A 241 16.72 19.10 22.18
N ASP A 242 16.63 20.43 22.02
CA ASP A 242 17.58 21.38 22.59
C ASP A 242 17.32 21.63 24.09
N ASP A 243 18.21 21.11 24.95
CA ASP A 243 18.03 21.14 26.41
C ASP A 243 18.10 22.56 27.01
N LYS A 244 18.86 23.50 26.42
CA LYS A 244 18.98 24.89 26.91
C LYS A 244 17.65 25.65 26.87
N THR A 245 16.83 25.39 25.85
CA THR A 245 15.47 25.93 25.73
C THR A 245 14.49 25.28 26.69
N LEU A 246 14.68 24.00 27.02
CA LEU A 246 13.90 23.29 28.03
C LEU A 246 14.22 23.76 29.45
N ASP A 247 15.50 23.87 29.80
CA ASP A 247 15.94 24.30 31.13
C ASP A 247 15.42 25.70 31.47
N SER A 248 15.41 26.61 30.49
CA SER A 248 14.84 27.96 30.64
C SER A 248 13.32 27.96 30.84
N VAL A 249 12.60 26.92 30.41
CA VAL A 249 11.14 26.82 30.55
C VAL A 249 10.76 26.05 31.82
N MET A 250 11.48 24.99 32.18
CA MET A 250 11.31 24.26 33.43
C MET A 250 11.65 25.11 34.67
N SER A 251 12.65 25.98 34.55
CA SER A 251 12.98 26.98 35.59
C SER A 251 11.87 28.03 35.76
N ASN A 252 11.15 28.41 34.69
CA ASN A 252 10.00 29.32 34.78
C ASN A 252 8.72 28.64 35.33
N LEU A 253 8.53 27.33 35.11
CA LEU A 253 7.41 26.54 35.66
C LEU A 253 7.54 26.29 37.17
N SER A 254 8.78 26.22 37.68
CA SER A 254 9.04 26.00 39.11
C SER A 254 8.85 27.25 39.97
N VAL A 255 8.56 28.41 39.36
CA VAL A 255 8.33 29.70 40.04
C VAL A 255 6.86 30.11 39.90
N ALA A 256 5.94 29.28 40.41
CA ALA A 256 4.58 29.70 40.72
C ALA A 256 4.43 29.77 42.25
N PRO A 257 4.27 30.96 42.86
CA PRO A 257 4.23 31.05 44.32
C PRO A 257 2.89 30.55 44.86
N GLU A 258 2.95 29.45 45.62
CA GLU A 258 1.91 29.05 46.57
C GLU A 258 1.72 30.18 47.60
N LYS A 259 0.53 30.81 47.63
CA LYS A 259 0.16 31.74 48.70
C LYS A 259 -0.17 30.95 49.96
N GLY A 260 0.85 30.74 50.79
CA GLY A 260 0.71 30.29 52.17
C GLY A 260 -0.01 31.30 53.06
N THR A 261 -0.88 30.77 53.90
CA THR A 261 -1.66 31.38 54.98
C THR A 261 -0.76 32.02 56.06
N PRO A 262 -1.12 33.18 56.67
CA PRO A 262 -0.24 33.87 57.60
C PRO A 262 -0.49 33.45 59.06
N SER A 263 0.58 33.34 59.86
CA SER A 263 0.49 33.32 61.31
C SER A 263 1.51 34.23 61.98
N SER A 264 0.96 35.23 62.66
CA SER A 264 1.36 35.82 63.93
C SER A 264 2.42 36.94 64.01
N ARG A 265 1.92 38.04 64.60
CA ARG A 265 2.53 39.04 65.52
C ARG A 265 3.28 40.23 64.88
N GLU A 266 2.66 41.42 64.88
CA GLU A 266 2.61 42.49 65.93
C GLU A 266 3.63 43.59 65.54
N VAL A 267 3.42 44.92 65.58
CA VAL A 267 2.56 45.86 66.33
C VAL A 267 2.32 47.14 65.50
N ASP A 268 1.18 47.78 65.79
CA ASP A 268 0.67 49.12 65.48
C ASP A 268 1.64 50.29 65.20
N SER A 269 1.19 51.25 64.36
CA SER A 269 0.78 52.60 64.80
C SER A 269 0.27 53.49 63.64
N LYS A 270 -0.92 54.08 63.85
CA LYS A 270 -1.61 55.07 62.98
C LYS A 270 -0.99 56.47 63.06
N GLY A 271 -1.10 57.24 61.98
CA GLY A 271 -0.96 58.71 62.00
C GLY A 271 -1.19 59.37 60.63
N TYR A 272 -2.36 59.99 60.44
CA TYR A 272 -2.76 60.90 59.35
C TYR A 272 -2.52 62.39 59.79
N PRO A 273 -2.88 63.47 59.05
CA PRO A 273 -2.88 63.83 57.60
C PRO A 273 -2.43 65.32 57.30
N VAL A 274 -2.72 65.80 56.06
CA VAL A 274 -2.94 67.20 55.55
C VAL A 274 -1.67 68.07 55.27
N GLU A 275 -1.54 69.04 54.32
CA GLU A 275 -2.44 69.85 53.47
C GLU A 275 -1.64 70.61 52.37
N LYS A 276 -2.24 70.76 51.16
CA LYS A 276 -2.28 71.90 50.19
C LYS A 276 -1.60 73.24 50.61
N ALA A 277 -1.18 74.20 49.77
CA ALA A 277 -1.18 74.56 48.34
C ALA A 277 -0.20 75.79 48.20
N SER A 278 0.30 76.31 47.08
CA SER A 278 -0.38 77.06 45.99
C SER A 278 0.70 77.82 45.18
N SER A 279 0.43 78.06 43.88
CA SER A 279 0.75 79.27 43.05
C SER A 279 2.18 79.81 42.97
N SER A 280 2.71 80.40 41.88
CA SER A 280 2.40 80.52 40.46
C SER A 280 3.56 81.36 39.87
N ASN A 281 4.07 80.91 38.71
CA ASN A 281 4.89 81.56 37.66
C ASN A 281 4.87 83.11 37.57
N PRO A 282 5.83 83.80 36.86
CA PRO A 282 6.39 83.34 35.56
C PRO A 282 7.81 83.78 35.10
N THR A 283 8.25 83.07 34.04
CA THR A 283 9.00 83.50 32.83
C THR A 283 10.49 83.89 32.85
N SER A 284 11.32 83.06 32.20
CA SER A 284 12.01 83.37 30.91
C SER A 284 12.86 82.18 30.40
N ARG A 285 12.87 81.99 29.07
CA ARG A 285 13.62 81.01 28.22
C ARG A 285 15.15 81.33 28.19
N PRO A 286 16.10 80.51 27.63
CA PRO A 286 15.95 79.52 26.53
C PRO A 286 16.79 78.21 26.55
N ASN A 287 16.38 77.29 25.67
CA ASN A 287 17.06 76.21 24.92
C ASN A 287 18.21 75.36 25.49
N GLY A 288 18.00 74.04 25.42
CA GLY A 288 19.02 72.98 25.37
C GLY A 288 18.42 71.59 25.68
N GLN A 289 17.92 70.87 24.67
CA GLN A 289 17.47 69.46 24.79
C GLN A 289 18.68 68.51 24.86
N PRO A 290 18.53 67.38 25.58
CA PRO A 290 18.36 66.11 24.86
C PRO A 290 17.19 65.25 25.36
N GLU A 291 16.86 64.29 24.49
CA GLU A 291 15.68 63.43 24.43
C GLU A 291 15.51 62.46 25.61
N ARG A 292 14.26 62.25 26.02
CA ARG A 292 13.82 61.14 26.88
C ARG A 292 12.75 60.33 26.14
N SER A 293 12.90 59.02 26.23
CA SER A 293 12.01 57.98 25.73
C SER A 293 10.58 58.13 26.26
N ASN A 294 9.62 58.25 25.32
CA ASN A 294 8.20 58.17 25.63
C ASN A 294 7.78 56.70 25.82
N THR A 295 7.92 56.17 27.05
CA THR A 295 7.14 55.01 27.46
C THR A 295 5.69 55.44 27.67
N SER A 296 4.83 55.05 26.73
CA SER A 296 3.42 55.42 26.68
C SER A 296 2.66 54.92 27.91
N ARG A 297 2.05 55.86 28.65
CA ARG A 297 1.12 55.61 29.79
C ARG A 297 -0.02 54.64 29.45
N PHE A 298 -0.30 54.43 28.16
CA PHE A 298 -1.30 53.47 27.66
C PHE A 298 -0.89 52.00 27.84
N ALA A 299 0.41 51.69 27.86
CA ALA A 299 0.92 50.33 28.12
C ALA A 299 0.71 49.93 29.59
N ALA A 300 0.91 50.87 30.52
CA ALA A 300 0.65 50.66 31.95
C ALA A 300 -0.85 50.45 32.25
N PHE A 301 -1.74 51.15 31.53
CA PHE A 301 -3.19 50.96 31.66
C PHE A 301 -3.66 49.61 31.11
N ARG A 302 -3.16 49.18 29.94
CA ARG A 302 -3.49 47.85 29.37
C ARG A 302 -3.04 46.70 30.28
N LYS A 303 -1.88 46.84 30.93
CA LYS A 303 -1.36 45.88 31.90
C LYS A 303 -2.22 45.78 33.18
N ALA A 304 -2.80 46.90 33.63
CA ALA A 304 -3.70 46.94 34.79
C ALA A 304 -5.11 46.36 34.53
N VAL A 305 -5.55 46.31 33.26
CA VAL A 305 -6.86 45.77 32.84
C VAL A 305 -6.75 44.32 32.30
N GLY A 306 -5.56 43.71 32.37
CA GLY A 306 -5.32 42.33 31.91
C GLY A 306 -5.25 42.17 30.39
N ILE A 307 -5.16 43.26 29.63
CA ILE A 307 -5.05 43.24 28.16
C ILE A 307 -3.56 43.15 27.80
N LYS A 308 -3.10 41.94 27.50
CA LYS A 308 -1.70 41.68 27.08
C LYS A 308 -1.29 42.55 25.89
N SER A 309 -0.09 43.14 25.95
CA SER A 309 0.53 43.88 24.84
C SER A 309 0.81 42.95 23.64
N SER A 310 1.08 43.52 22.45
CA SER A 310 1.47 42.72 21.26
C SER A 310 2.66 41.82 21.55
N ASP A 311 3.63 42.33 22.30
CA ASP A 311 4.87 41.64 22.62
C ASP A 311 4.63 40.56 23.70
N GLU A 312 3.79 40.85 24.69
CA GLU A 312 3.34 39.85 25.69
C GLU A 312 2.51 38.72 25.04
N ARG A 313 1.73 39.01 23.98
CA ARG A 313 1.02 37.99 23.19
C ARG A 313 1.97 37.17 22.33
N ALA A 314 3.00 37.79 21.76
CA ALA A 314 4.03 37.09 20.98
C ALA A 314 4.85 36.15 21.87
N VAL A 315 5.29 36.61 23.05
CA VAL A 315 5.99 35.80 24.05
C VAL A 315 5.11 34.64 24.53
N ALA A 316 3.85 34.90 24.89
CA ALA A 316 2.93 33.84 25.31
C ALA A 316 2.64 32.81 24.20
N LYS A 317 2.64 33.23 22.92
CA LYS A 317 2.50 32.33 21.77
C LYS A 317 3.75 31.47 21.59
N SER A 318 4.94 32.05 21.74
CA SER A 318 6.21 31.33 21.69
C SER A 318 6.35 30.34 22.85
N GLU A 319 6.00 30.74 24.07
CA GLU A 319 6.01 29.88 25.26
C GLU A 319 5.04 28.70 25.09
N LYS A 320 3.83 28.94 24.56
CA LYS A 320 2.88 27.86 24.24
C LYS A 320 3.42 26.92 23.14
N ALA A 321 4.14 27.45 22.17
CA ALA A 321 4.76 26.64 21.12
C ALA A 321 5.89 25.76 21.67
N ILE A 322 6.72 26.31 22.57
CA ILE A 322 7.79 25.55 23.24
C ILE A 322 7.20 24.45 24.14
N ASN A 323 6.18 24.76 24.95
CA ASN A 323 5.52 23.78 25.80
C ASN A 323 4.92 22.62 25.00
N ARG A 324 4.36 22.89 23.81
CA ARG A 324 3.90 21.84 22.88
C ARG A 324 5.05 21.00 22.36
N GLY A 325 6.20 21.61 22.05
CA GLY A 325 7.42 20.90 21.67
C GLY A 325 7.93 19.96 22.77
N VAL A 326 7.89 20.39 24.03
CA VAL A 326 8.26 19.56 25.19
C VAL A 326 7.32 18.36 25.33
N GLN A 327 6.01 18.58 25.24
CA GLN A 327 5.04 17.49 25.26
C GLN A 327 5.28 16.50 24.11
N LEU A 328 5.54 17.01 22.91
CA LEU A 328 5.84 16.18 21.74
C LEU A 328 7.09 15.32 21.95
N ARG A 329 8.17 15.88 22.51
CA ARG A 329 9.38 15.11 22.89
C ARG A 329 9.02 13.99 23.88
N HIS A 330 8.25 14.30 24.91
CA HIS A 330 7.85 13.31 25.90
C HIS A 330 7.01 12.18 25.29
N ASP A 331 6.04 12.53 24.44
CA ASP A 331 5.20 11.57 23.73
C ASP A 331 6.02 10.66 22.81
N ILE A 332 7.02 11.20 22.12
CA ILE A 332 7.96 10.42 21.30
C ILE A 332 8.74 9.43 22.16
N LEU A 333 9.38 9.91 23.22
CA LEU A 333 10.21 9.05 24.08
C LEU A 333 9.37 7.96 24.77
N ALA A 334 8.13 8.27 25.17
CA ALA A 334 7.22 7.31 25.75
C ALA A 334 6.78 6.25 24.73
N GLU A 335 6.50 6.66 23.49
CA GLU A 335 6.13 5.72 22.42
C GLU A 335 7.33 4.84 22.00
N GLU A 336 8.53 5.41 21.84
CA GLU A 336 9.77 4.66 21.56
C GLU A 336 10.03 3.61 22.66
N ALA A 337 9.92 3.99 23.94
CA ALA A 337 10.12 3.07 25.06
C ALA A 337 9.02 2.01 25.17
N GLY A 338 7.79 2.32 24.74
CA GLY A 338 6.68 1.38 24.73
C GLY A 338 6.80 0.35 23.61
N ARG A 339 7.12 0.78 22.38
CA ARG A 339 7.26 -0.10 21.22
C ARG A 339 8.56 -0.89 21.24
N TRP A 340 9.65 -0.28 21.70
CA TRP A 340 11.00 -0.87 21.71
C TRP A 340 11.57 -0.92 23.14
N PRO A 341 10.99 -1.78 24.00
CA PRO A 341 11.24 -1.76 25.45
C PRO A 341 12.63 -2.28 25.84
N ASP A 342 13.23 -3.14 25.03
CA ASP A 342 14.51 -3.80 25.32
C ASP A 342 15.50 -3.69 24.15
N ASP A 343 16.76 -4.00 24.43
CA ASP A 343 17.86 -3.88 23.46
C ASP A 343 17.71 -4.87 22.28
N GLU A 344 17.12 -6.03 22.52
CA GLU A 344 16.85 -7.03 21.47
C GLU A 344 15.85 -6.48 20.44
N THR A 345 14.71 -5.96 20.92
CA THR A 345 13.69 -5.33 20.08
C THR A 345 14.27 -4.14 19.31
N ARG A 346 15.07 -3.30 19.98
CA ARG A 346 15.74 -2.15 19.33
C ARG A 346 16.72 -2.58 18.25
N GLN A 347 17.46 -3.67 18.48
CA GLN A 347 18.39 -4.21 17.49
C GLN A 347 17.66 -4.73 16.24
N ILE A 348 16.57 -5.48 16.41
CA ILE A 348 15.73 -5.95 15.30
C ILE A 348 15.20 -4.76 14.49
N VAL A 349 14.69 -3.74 15.17
CA VAL A 349 14.17 -2.54 14.55
C VAL A 349 15.26 -1.76 13.80
N ALA A 350 16.43 -1.58 14.40
CA ALA A 350 17.56 -0.92 13.74
C ALA A 350 18.02 -1.68 12.50
N GLN A 351 18.12 -3.01 12.57
CA GLN A 351 18.44 -3.85 11.41
C GLN A 351 17.40 -3.71 10.30
N TYR A 352 16.11 -3.72 10.64
CA TYR A 352 15.04 -3.47 9.67
C TYR A 352 15.16 -2.10 9.00
N GLN A 353 15.41 -1.04 9.78
CA GLN A 353 15.55 0.32 9.24
C GLN A 353 16.77 0.45 8.30
N ASP A 354 17.87 -0.22 8.62
CA ASP A 354 19.07 -0.32 7.76
C ASP A 354 18.75 -1.08 6.46
N LYS A 355 18.22 -2.32 6.57
CA LYS A 355 17.95 -3.19 5.41
C LYS A 355 16.95 -2.60 4.42
N VAL A 356 15.90 -1.97 4.93
CA VAL A 356 14.91 -1.29 4.08
C VAL A 356 15.46 0.02 3.51
N GLY A 357 16.56 0.55 4.07
CA GLY A 357 17.21 1.79 3.65
C GLY A 357 16.52 3.04 4.17
N MET A 358 15.87 2.99 5.33
CA MET A 358 15.05 4.07 5.88
C MET A 358 15.73 4.84 7.03
N GLU A 359 16.86 4.36 7.54
CA GLU A 359 17.55 4.92 8.72
C GLU A 359 17.71 6.45 8.63
N ARG A 360 18.27 6.96 7.52
CA ARG A 360 18.50 8.40 7.34
C ARG A 360 17.21 9.21 7.28
N LYS A 361 16.16 8.71 6.62
CA LYS A 361 14.86 9.40 6.58
C LYS A 361 14.23 9.42 7.97
N ILE A 362 14.27 8.32 8.70
CA ILE A 362 13.70 8.20 10.05
C ILE A 362 14.44 9.15 11.00
N ALA A 363 15.77 9.19 10.95
CA ALA A 363 16.58 10.14 11.71
C ALA A 363 16.26 11.60 11.36
N HIS A 364 16.08 11.90 10.06
CA HIS A 364 15.65 13.23 9.60
C HIS A 364 14.29 13.62 10.17
N LEU A 365 13.29 12.73 10.08
CA LEU A 365 11.94 12.95 10.63
C LEU A 365 12.02 13.22 12.14
N ARG A 366 12.74 12.37 12.88
CA ARG A 366 12.90 12.51 14.32
C ARG A 366 13.44 13.89 14.72
N THR A 367 14.37 14.41 13.92
CA THR A 367 15.07 15.67 14.22
C THR A 367 14.31 16.90 13.73
N HIS A 368 13.76 16.88 12.52
CA HIS A 368 13.25 18.06 11.81
C HIS A 368 11.73 18.06 11.62
N GLN A 369 11.08 16.89 11.68
CA GLN A 369 9.63 16.74 11.49
C GLN A 369 9.05 15.83 12.60
N PRO A 370 9.24 16.18 13.89
CA PRO A 370 8.91 15.30 15.00
C PRO A 370 7.40 15.00 15.12
N LEU A 371 6.52 15.87 14.59
CA LEU A 371 5.09 15.61 14.60
C LEU A 371 4.74 14.47 13.63
N GLN A 372 5.30 14.50 12.43
CA GLN A 372 5.22 13.39 11.48
C GLN A 372 5.89 12.13 12.01
N TYR A 373 7.06 12.25 12.65
CA TYR A 373 7.75 11.13 13.28
C TYR A 373 6.86 10.39 14.28
N LEU A 374 6.22 11.12 15.21
CA LEU A 374 5.35 10.51 16.22
C LEU A 374 4.13 9.80 15.60
N HIS A 375 3.51 10.37 14.55
CA HIS A 375 2.37 9.74 13.88
C HIS A 375 2.76 8.41 13.25
N LEU A 376 3.86 8.40 12.50
CA LEU A 376 4.36 7.19 11.83
C LEU A 376 4.87 6.15 12.83
N LEU A 377 5.51 6.57 13.92
CA LEU A 377 5.93 5.69 15.02
C LEU A 377 4.73 4.98 15.65
N ARG A 378 3.66 5.72 15.96
CA ARG A 378 2.42 5.13 16.53
C ARG A 378 1.76 4.12 15.61
N ALA A 379 1.91 4.30 14.29
CA ALA A 379 1.40 3.40 13.27
C ALA A 379 2.33 2.21 12.95
N GLY A 380 3.51 2.13 13.57
CA GLY A 380 4.45 1.02 13.34
C GLY A 380 5.19 1.08 11.99
N TYR A 381 5.36 2.26 11.40
CA TYR A 381 6.08 2.42 10.11
C TYR A 381 7.58 2.13 10.20
N PHE A 382 8.15 2.16 11.41
CA PHE A 382 9.60 2.10 11.64
C PHE A 382 10.11 0.72 12.05
N GLU A 383 9.25 -0.29 12.08
CA GLU A 383 9.56 -1.64 12.57
C GLU A 383 8.99 -2.73 11.64
N PRO A 384 9.49 -3.98 11.72
CA PRO A 384 8.97 -5.09 10.93
C PRO A 384 7.47 -5.31 11.15
N ILE A 385 6.82 -5.92 10.16
CA ILE A 385 5.43 -6.38 10.31
C ILE A 385 5.40 -7.44 11.43
N PRO A 386 4.59 -7.25 12.50
CA PRO A 386 4.44 -8.26 13.54
C PRO A 386 3.96 -9.60 12.95
N PHE A 387 4.59 -10.71 13.33
CA PHE A 387 4.28 -12.01 12.71
C PHE A 387 2.80 -12.40 12.93
N ALA A 388 2.21 -11.97 14.05
CA ALA A 388 0.82 -12.24 14.38
C ALA A 388 -0.19 -11.59 13.42
N TRP A 389 0.21 -10.56 12.67
CA TRP A 389 -0.69 -9.90 11.70
C TRP A 389 -0.90 -10.73 10.45
N ALA A 390 0.07 -11.56 10.05
CA ALA A 390 -0.05 -12.39 8.86
C ALA A 390 -1.18 -13.43 8.98
N ASP A 391 -1.41 -13.97 10.18
CA ASP A 391 -2.50 -14.93 10.44
C ASP A 391 -3.84 -14.25 10.73
N GLN A 392 -3.87 -12.94 10.96
CA GLN A 392 -5.11 -12.22 11.24
C GLN A 392 -5.95 -12.07 9.96
N ALA A 393 -7.27 -12.10 10.13
CA ALA A 393 -8.20 -11.89 9.04
C ALA A 393 -8.22 -10.43 8.55
N SER A 394 -7.86 -9.49 9.42
CA SER A 394 -7.66 -8.07 9.15
C SER A 394 -6.69 -7.50 10.19
N SER A 395 -5.78 -6.65 9.74
CA SER A 395 -4.82 -5.90 10.55
C SER A 395 -4.83 -4.42 10.13
N ILE A 396 -4.02 -3.59 10.79
CA ILE A 396 -3.85 -2.18 10.42
C ILE A 396 -3.32 -1.98 8.99
N LEU A 397 -2.75 -3.01 8.35
CA LEU A 397 -2.27 -2.94 6.97
C LEU A 397 -3.39 -3.24 5.95
N THR A 398 -4.39 -4.04 6.32
CA THR A 398 -5.49 -4.46 5.42
C THR A 398 -6.68 -3.49 5.32
N PHE A 399 -6.54 -2.27 5.83
CA PHE A 399 -7.65 -1.32 5.95
C PHE A 399 -7.85 -0.52 4.66
N ASN A 400 -9.01 -0.70 4.02
CA ASN A 400 -9.33 0.01 2.79
C ASN A 400 -9.29 1.53 2.99
N ILE A 401 -8.74 2.23 2.01
CA ILE A 401 -8.71 3.68 1.95
C ILE A 401 -9.77 4.13 0.94
N GLU A 402 -10.78 4.86 1.41
CA GLU A 402 -11.86 5.37 0.56
C GLU A 402 -11.89 6.89 0.66
N ALA A 403 -11.24 7.55 -0.30
CA ALA A 403 -11.02 8.98 -0.26
C ALA A 403 -12.33 9.79 -0.25
N ALA A 404 -13.32 9.35 -1.03
CA ALA A 404 -14.65 9.95 -1.11
C ALA A 404 -15.47 9.71 0.17
N GLY A 405 -15.39 8.51 0.74
CA GLY A 405 -15.99 8.15 2.03
C GLY A 405 -15.33 8.81 3.24
N GLY A 406 -14.13 9.40 3.06
CA GLY A 406 -13.34 9.96 4.14
C GLY A 406 -12.71 8.90 5.05
N TRP A 407 -12.64 7.65 4.58
CA TRP A 407 -11.97 6.54 5.27
C TRP A 407 -10.47 6.63 4.97
N ARG A 408 -9.72 7.16 5.93
CA ARG A 408 -8.35 7.65 5.72
C ARG A 408 -7.30 6.57 5.88
N GLY A 409 -6.18 6.77 5.20
CA GLY A 409 -4.89 6.20 5.58
C GLY A 409 -4.20 6.99 6.69
N ILE A 410 -2.91 6.75 6.86
CA ILE A 410 -2.09 7.18 8.00
C ILE A 410 -1.29 8.43 7.70
N THR A 411 -0.72 8.57 6.50
CA THR A 411 0.10 9.71 6.08
C THR A 411 -0.80 10.89 5.66
N PRO A 412 -0.30 12.14 5.55
CA PRO A 412 -1.10 13.25 5.05
C PRO A 412 -1.53 13.07 3.58
N GLN A 413 -0.76 12.29 2.81
CA GLN A 413 -0.93 12.05 1.38
C GLN A 413 -1.64 10.72 1.08
N TRP A 414 -2.47 10.25 2.00
CA TRP A 414 -3.14 8.95 1.97
C TRP A 414 -4.10 8.70 0.79
N ARG A 415 -4.53 9.73 0.04
CA ARG A 415 -5.57 9.55 -1.00
C ARG A 415 -4.97 8.95 -2.26
N GLY A 416 -5.62 7.95 -2.83
CA GLY A 416 -5.20 7.28 -4.07
C GLY A 416 -4.56 5.91 -3.84
N TYR A 417 -4.33 5.53 -2.58
CA TYR A 417 -3.99 4.16 -2.21
C TYR A 417 -5.27 3.33 -2.01
N GLU A 418 -5.19 2.04 -2.28
CA GLU A 418 -6.24 1.04 -2.09
C GLU A 418 -6.42 0.73 -0.59
N ASP A 419 -5.30 0.51 0.09
CA ASP A 419 -5.28 0.27 1.52
C ASP A 419 -4.02 0.83 2.20
N THR A 420 -3.96 0.62 3.52
CA THR A 420 -2.88 1.04 4.39
C THR A 420 -1.55 0.28 4.18
N ALA A 421 -1.57 -0.92 3.59
CA ALA A 421 -0.38 -1.67 3.22
C ALA A 421 0.27 -1.01 2.01
N GLU A 422 -0.51 -0.75 0.96
CA GLU A 422 -0.06 -0.04 -0.23
C GLU A 422 0.47 1.36 0.11
N GLU A 423 -0.25 2.10 0.94
CA GLU A 423 0.22 3.41 1.43
C GLU A 423 1.59 3.31 2.09
N ARG A 424 1.78 2.32 2.97
CA ARG A 424 3.05 2.11 3.67
C ARG A 424 4.15 1.66 2.70
N LEU A 425 3.84 0.77 1.75
CA LEU A 425 4.77 0.29 0.72
C LEU A 425 5.35 1.46 -0.07
N TYR A 426 4.48 2.27 -0.65
CA TYR A 426 4.91 3.41 -1.44
C TYR A 426 5.56 4.50 -0.58
N TRP A 427 5.14 4.67 0.66
CA TRP A 427 5.84 5.57 1.57
C TRP A 427 7.29 5.13 1.78
N VAL A 428 7.54 3.83 1.99
CA VAL A 428 8.89 3.27 2.12
C VAL A 428 9.67 3.42 0.80
N LEU A 429 9.09 3.01 -0.33
CA LEU A 429 9.76 3.06 -1.64
C LEU A 429 10.20 4.47 -2.03
N ASN A 430 9.41 5.50 -1.68
CA ASN A 430 9.70 6.90 -1.98
C ASN A 430 10.76 7.54 -1.07
N HIS A 431 11.01 6.94 0.09
CA HIS A 431 11.85 7.55 1.12
C HIS A 431 13.10 6.75 1.45
N ARG A 432 13.18 5.50 1.00
CA ARG A 432 14.37 4.68 1.16
C ARG A 432 15.56 5.24 0.38
N GLU A 433 16.74 4.89 0.83
CA GLU A 433 17.97 5.19 0.13
C GLU A 433 18.03 4.50 -1.23
N GLY A 434 18.53 5.24 -2.22
CA GLY A 434 18.53 4.86 -3.62
C GLY A 434 18.84 6.08 -4.50
N PRO A 435 18.89 5.90 -5.83
CA PRO A 435 19.12 7.01 -6.76
C PRO A 435 18.09 8.12 -6.52
N SER A 436 18.58 9.28 -6.07
CA SER A 436 17.76 10.44 -5.64
C SER A 436 16.94 11.09 -6.75
N ASN A 437 17.09 10.63 -7.99
CA ASN A 437 16.38 11.03 -9.19
C ASN A 437 15.21 10.11 -9.57
N VAL A 438 14.97 9.02 -8.82
CA VAL A 438 13.84 8.11 -9.08
C VAL A 438 12.80 8.28 -7.98
N VAL A 439 11.84 9.18 -8.22
CA VAL A 439 10.63 9.24 -7.42
C VAL A 439 9.79 8.01 -7.76
N ARG A 440 9.64 7.08 -6.80
CA ARG A 440 8.90 5.82 -6.96
C ARG A 440 7.45 5.99 -6.52
N MET A 441 6.83 7.11 -6.87
CA MET A 441 5.44 7.36 -6.52
C MET A 441 4.56 6.29 -7.15
N LYS A 442 3.49 5.90 -6.44
CA LYS A 442 2.45 5.08 -7.03
C LYS A 442 1.95 5.78 -8.29
N PRO A 443 2.07 5.16 -9.48
CA PRO A 443 1.46 5.73 -10.66
C PRO A 443 -0.06 5.76 -10.43
N ASP A 444 -0.74 6.82 -10.88
CA ASP A 444 -2.19 6.82 -10.80
C ASP A 444 -2.79 5.71 -11.68
N PHE A 445 -4.05 5.35 -11.44
CA PHE A 445 -4.72 4.26 -12.15
C PHE A 445 -4.64 4.35 -13.70
N ILE A 446 -4.71 5.57 -14.26
CA ILE A 446 -4.61 5.76 -15.72
C ILE A 446 -3.19 5.47 -16.19
N SER A 447 -2.21 6.03 -15.48
CA SER A 447 -0.79 5.80 -15.73
C SER A 447 -0.46 4.30 -15.65
N GLU A 448 -0.96 3.59 -14.63
CA GLU A 448 -0.79 2.13 -14.47
C GLU A 448 -1.37 1.34 -15.66
N MET A 449 -2.59 1.68 -16.07
CA MET A 449 -3.25 1.05 -17.21
C MET A 449 -2.51 1.31 -18.53
N ASN A 450 -1.94 2.50 -18.72
CA ASN A 450 -1.16 2.83 -19.90
C ASN A 450 0.18 2.08 -19.90
N MET A 451 0.89 2.04 -18.76
CA MET A 451 2.11 1.25 -18.61
C MET A 451 1.86 -0.25 -18.85
N ALA A 452 0.71 -0.78 -18.42
CA ALA A 452 0.32 -2.16 -18.69
C ALA A 452 0.12 -2.41 -20.20
N ARG A 453 -0.58 -1.51 -20.90
CA ARG A 453 -0.77 -1.58 -22.37
C ARG A 453 0.56 -1.46 -23.12
N ASP A 454 1.45 -0.58 -22.67
CA ASP A 454 2.79 -0.42 -23.27
C ASP A 454 3.65 -1.67 -23.05
N ARG A 455 3.57 -2.29 -21.85
CA ARG A 455 4.23 -3.57 -21.56
C ARG A 455 3.72 -4.66 -22.50
N MET A 456 2.40 -4.79 -22.65
CA MET A 456 1.77 -5.74 -23.58
C MET A 456 2.21 -5.54 -25.02
N ALA A 457 2.28 -4.29 -25.48
CA ALA A 457 2.67 -3.95 -26.84
C ALA A 457 4.12 -4.36 -27.17
N LYS A 458 4.99 -4.50 -26.15
CA LYS A 458 6.38 -4.96 -26.28
C LYS A 458 6.51 -6.48 -26.35
N ALA A 459 5.42 -7.23 -26.20
CA ALA A 459 5.47 -8.69 -26.27
C ALA A 459 5.91 -9.15 -27.67
N VAL A 460 6.82 -10.13 -27.72
CA VAL A 460 7.40 -10.68 -28.95
C VAL A 460 7.22 -12.19 -29.02
N GLU A 461 7.38 -12.76 -30.21
CA GLU A 461 7.36 -14.21 -30.37
C GLU A 461 8.53 -14.84 -29.60
N PRO A 462 8.29 -15.89 -28.81
CA PRO A 462 9.37 -16.56 -28.10
C PRO A 462 10.34 -17.24 -29.07
N PRO A 463 11.65 -17.35 -28.72
CA PRO A 463 12.63 -17.97 -29.61
C PRO A 463 12.30 -19.43 -29.94
N PRO A 464 12.43 -19.88 -31.21
CA PRO A 464 12.09 -21.24 -31.63
C PRO A 464 12.87 -22.36 -30.91
N ASP A 465 14.05 -22.05 -30.37
CA ASP A 465 14.88 -23.01 -29.62
C ASP A 465 14.20 -23.54 -28.35
N TYR A 466 13.18 -22.83 -27.84
CA TYR A 466 12.39 -23.23 -26.69
C TYR A 466 11.12 -24.01 -27.04
N TYR A 467 10.81 -24.18 -28.33
CA TYR A 467 9.56 -24.84 -28.73
C TYR A 467 9.62 -26.33 -28.42
N SER A 468 8.51 -26.85 -27.91
CA SER A 468 8.40 -28.21 -27.44
C SER A 468 6.98 -28.71 -27.67
N ALA A 469 6.84 -29.80 -28.43
CA ALA A 469 5.53 -30.39 -28.73
C ALA A 469 4.83 -30.98 -27.49
N ASP A 470 5.59 -31.19 -26.42
CA ASP A 470 5.12 -31.75 -25.15
C ASP A 470 4.64 -30.67 -24.16
N ASP A 471 4.66 -29.40 -24.56
CA ASP A 471 4.15 -28.31 -23.73
C ASP A 471 2.64 -28.43 -23.52
N THR A 472 2.17 -28.06 -22.34
CA THR A 472 0.77 -28.18 -21.90
C THR A 472 -0.20 -27.51 -22.87
N CYS A 473 0.18 -26.37 -23.45
CA CYS A 473 -0.63 -25.65 -24.44
C CYS A 473 -0.87 -26.43 -25.74
N HIS A 474 0.03 -27.35 -26.10
CA HIS A 474 -0.12 -28.23 -27.26
C HIS A 474 -0.78 -29.56 -26.92
N LEU A 475 -0.58 -30.07 -25.70
CA LEU A 475 -1.20 -31.32 -25.25
C LEU A 475 -2.69 -31.16 -24.92
N GLN A 476 -3.09 -30.03 -24.35
CA GLN A 476 -4.43 -29.83 -23.80
C GLN A 476 -5.36 -28.95 -24.64
N HIS A 477 -4.85 -28.18 -25.62
CA HIS A 477 -5.63 -27.14 -26.30
C HIS A 477 -5.50 -27.13 -27.84
N THR A 478 -6.45 -26.42 -28.48
CA THR A 478 -6.69 -26.39 -29.94
C THR A 478 -6.07 -25.17 -30.65
N SER A 479 -5.40 -24.27 -29.93
CA SER A 479 -4.80 -23.05 -30.47
C SER A 479 -3.47 -23.36 -31.18
N LYS A 480 -3.24 -22.71 -32.34
CA LYS A 480 -1.99 -22.87 -33.09
C LYS A 480 -0.92 -21.93 -32.53
N GLY A 481 0.15 -22.49 -31.99
CA GLY A 481 1.35 -21.75 -31.60
C GLY A 481 1.32 -21.15 -30.20
N TYR A 482 2.42 -20.50 -29.85
CA TYR A 482 2.64 -19.83 -28.58
C TYR A 482 2.09 -18.40 -28.59
N SER A 483 1.74 -17.89 -27.41
CA SER A 483 1.43 -16.47 -27.22
C SER A 483 2.74 -15.67 -27.20
N LYS A 484 2.66 -14.42 -27.64
CA LYS A 484 3.79 -13.48 -27.51
C LYS A 484 4.10 -13.26 -26.04
N GLN A 485 5.39 -13.22 -25.70
CA GLN A 485 5.87 -13.05 -24.33
C GLN A 485 6.53 -11.68 -24.17
N VAL A 486 6.34 -11.07 -23.00
CA VAL A 486 7.14 -9.91 -22.61
C VAL A 486 8.50 -10.44 -22.16
N MET A 487 9.55 -10.10 -22.89
CA MET A 487 10.89 -10.58 -22.53
C MET A 487 11.30 -9.96 -21.19
N PRO A 488 11.74 -10.78 -20.23
CA PRO A 488 12.26 -10.27 -18.97
C PRO A 488 13.44 -9.32 -19.20
N SER A 489 13.64 -8.37 -18.29
CA SER A 489 14.85 -7.54 -18.29
C SER A 489 16.11 -8.43 -18.32
N PRO A 490 17.17 -8.03 -19.05
CA PRO A 490 18.42 -8.78 -19.07
C PRO A 490 18.89 -9.08 -17.66
N PHE A 491 19.27 -10.34 -17.43
CA PHE A 491 19.75 -10.77 -16.12
C PHE A 491 20.96 -9.92 -15.70
N ARG A 492 20.97 -9.49 -14.43
CA ARG A 492 22.08 -8.77 -13.82
C ARG A 492 22.53 -9.58 -12.62
N SER A 493 23.75 -10.08 -12.65
CA SER A 493 24.38 -10.70 -11.47
C SER A 493 24.66 -9.60 -10.44
N SER A 494 23.78 -9.47 -9.44
CA SER A 494 23.95 -8.50 -8.35
C SER A 494 24.65 -9.09 -7.13
N ASP A 495 24.58 -10.40 -6.91
CA ASP A 495 25.14 -11.10 -5.76
C ASP A 495 26.07 -12.25 -6.14
N ARG A 496 26.78 -12.80 -5.15
CA ARG A 496 27.52 -14.06 -5.28
C ARG A 496 26.52 -15.15 -5.73
N PRO A 497 26.91 -16.05 -6.66
CA PRO A 497 26.07 -17.18 -7.03
C PRO A 497 25.64 -17.95 -5.79
N GLU A 498 24.36 -18.33 -5.76
CA GLU A 498 23.78 -19.10 -4.67
C GLU A 498 24.45 -20.47 -4.60
N VAL A 499 24.65 -21.00 -3.39
CA VAL A 499 25.43 -22.22 -3.18
C VAL A 499 24.50 -23.41 -2.96
N PRO A 500 24.91 -24.65 -3.31
CA PRO A 500 24.09 -25.84 -3.06
C PRO A 500 23.75 -26.10 -1.57
N ALA A 501 24.42 -25.41 -0.65
CA ALA A 501 24.10 -25.45 0.78
C ALA A 501 22.86 -24.62 1.16
N ASP A 502 22.35 -23.78 0.24
CA ASP A 502 21.17 -22.96 0.44
C ASP A 502 19.89 -23.81 0.39
N ASP A 503 18.91 -23.41 1.20
CA ASP A 503 17.67 -24.16 1.38
C ASP A 503 16.66 -23.82 0.29
N THR A 504 16.29 -24.78 -0.56
CA THR A 504 15.38 -24.54 -1.69
C THR A 504 13.96 -25.00 -1.38
N MET A 505 13.00 -24.10 -1.57
CA MET A 505 11.58 -24.36 -1.33
C MET A 505 10.71 -23.82 -2.46
N ILE A 506 9.54 -24.44 -2.65
CA ILE A 506 8.53 -24.01 -3.62
C ILE A 506 7.28 -23.57 -2.86
N LEU A 507 6.79 -22.37 -3.16
CA LEU A 507 5.53 -21.82 -2.66
C LEU A 507 4.53 -21.68 -3.81
N LEU A 508 3.46 -22.47 -3.76
CA LEU A 508 2.49 -22.60 -4.84
C LEU A 508 1.12 -22.04 -4.44
N ASP A 509 0.60 -21.09 -5.22
CA ASP A 509 -0.80 -20.71 -5.12
C ASP A 509 -1.72 -21.87 -5.54
N ILE A 510 -2.73 -22.15 -4.71
CA ILE A 510 -3.78 -23.14 -4.94
C ILE A 510 -5.16 -22.51 -4.73
N SER A 511 -5.27 -21.19 -4.90
CA SER A 511 -6.51 -20.43 -4.90
C SER A 511 -7.49 -20.88 -5.98
N GLY A 512 -8.76 -20.47 -5.86
CA GLY A 512 -9.78 -20.84 -6.84
C GLY A 512 -9.47 -20.40 -8.28
N SER A 513 -8.74 -19.29 -8.47
CA SER A 513 -8.36 -18.79 -9.80
C SER A 513 -7.50 -19.79 -10.58
N MET A 514 -6.68 -20.57 -9.89
CA MET A 514 -5.78 -21.55 -10.51
C MET A 514 -6.50 -22.63 -11.33
N ASP A 515 -7.76 -22.96 -11.00
CA ASP A 515 -8.56 -23.97 -11.71
C ASP A 515 -9.69 -23.38 -12.58
N PHE A 516 -9.78 -22.05 -12.70
CA PHE A 516 -10.77 -21.44 -13.57
C PHE A 516 -10.38 -21.62 -15.04
N ASP A 517 -11.41 -21.77 -15.88
CA ASP A 517 -11.22 -21.67 -17.32
C ASP A 517 -10.72 -20.25 -17.63
N PRO A 518 -9.56 -20.08 -18.28
CA PRO A 518 -8.97 -18.77 -18.45
C PRO A 518 -9.90 -17.79 -19.18
N ILE A 519 -10.11 -16.62 -18.57
CA ILE A 519 -10.93 -15.53 -19.12
C ILE A 519 -10.13 -14.24 -19.13
N ARG A 520 -10.35 -13.40 -20.15
CA ARG A 520 -9.76 -12.06 -20.25
C ARG A 520 -10.81 -10.97 -20.02
N PRO A 521 -10.50 -9.90 -19.28
CA PRO A 521 -11.39 -8.75 -19.14
C PRO A 521 -11.60 -8.04 -20.49
N VAL A 522 -12.82 -7.56 -20.73
CA VAL A 522 -13.18 -6.73 -21.87
C VAL A 522 -13.29 -5.28 -21.39
N TYR A 523 -12.34 -4.46 -21.85
CA TYR A 523 -12.31 -3.04 -21.51
C TYR A 523 -13.07 -2.20 -22.54
N ASP A 524 -13.88 -1.26 -22.05
CA ASP A 524 -14.28 -0.06 -22.78
C ASP A 524 -13.63 1.14 -22.07
N GLN A 525 -12.63 1.72 -22.73
CA GLN A 525 -11.70 2.69 -22.14
C GLN A 525 -11.01 2.11 -20.88
N TYR A 526 -11.43 2.52 -19.69
CA TYR A 526 -10.90 2.04 -18.41
C TYR A 526 -11.89 1.13 -17.65
N LEU A 527 -13.13 1.00 -18.14
CA LEU A 527 -14.18 0.23 -17.49
C LEU A 527 -14.15 -1.22 -17.97
N ILE A 528 -14.19 -2.18 -17.04
CA ILE A 528 -14.39 -3.59 -17.37
C ILE A 528 -15.89 -3.81 -17.56
N THR A 529 -16.29 -4.13 -18.78
CA THR A 529 -17.71 -4.32 -19.15
C THR A 529 -18.13 -5.80 -19.15
N GLY A 530 -17.16 -6.71 -19.08
CA GLY A 530 -17.37 -8.15 -19.05
C GLY A 530 -16.08 -8.93 -19.19
N TYR A 531 -16.21 -10.23 -19.42
CA TYR A 531 -15.09 -11.15 -19.64
C TYR A 531 -15.34 -12.02 -20.86
N ALA A 532 -14.26 -12.39 -21.56
CA ALA A 532 -14.28 -13.27 -22.73
C ALA A 532 -13.39 -14.51 -22.50
N PRO A 533 -13.76 -15.69 -23.01
CA PRO A 533 -12.95 -16.90 -22.86
C PRO A 533 -11.60 -16.79 -23.59
N SER A 534 -10.55 -17.35 -23.01
CA SER A 534 -9.23 -17.54 -23.60
C SER A 534 -9.02 -19.01 -24.03
N THR A 535 -8.04 -19.24 -24.90
CA THR A 535 -7.72 -20.56 -25.47
C THR A 535 -6.52 -21.25 -24.80
N GLN A 536 -5.97 -20.65 -23.75
CA GLN A 536 -4.81 -21.17 -23.02
C GLN A 536 -5.19 -22.25 -22.00
N PRO A 537 -4.23 -23.08 -21.55
CA PRO A 537 -4.44 -24.01 -20.44
C PRO A 537 -4.76 -23.31 -19.12
N LYS A 538 -5.33 -24.06 -18.19
CA LYS A 538 -5.54 -23.58 -16.82
C LYS A 538 -4.21 -23.31 -16.14
N ASN A 539 -4.18 -22.31 -15.27
CA ASN A 539 -2.96 -21.88 -14.59
C ASN A 539 -2.35 -22.98 -13.73
N LYS A 540 -3.17 -23.84 -13.09
CA LYS A 540 -2.69 -25.01 -12.35
C LYS A 540 -1.90 -26.00 -13.21
N ASP A 541 -2.32 -26.21 -14.46
CA ASP A 541 -1.70 -27.20 -15.33
C ASP A 541 -0.35 -26.69 -15.85
N VAL A 542 -0.27 -25.40 -16.17
CA VAL A 542 0.98 -24.68 -16.47
C VAL A 542 1.92 -24.72 -15.26
N ALA A 543 1.43 -24.37 -14.07
CA ALA A 543 2.23 -24.38 -12.84
C ALA A 543 2.82 -25.77 -12.56
N LYS A 544 2.03 -26.84 -12.73
CA LYS A 544 2.50 -28.22 -12.58
C LYS A 544 3.65 -28.55 -13.53
N ALA A 545 3.51 -28.16 -14.79
CA ALA A 545 4.51 -28.45 -15.81
C ALA A 545 5.83 -27.69 -15.55
N ILE A 546 5.74 -26.41 -15.18
CA ILE A 546 6.90 -25.60 -14.79
C ILE A 546 7.58 -26.16 -13.54
N ILE A 547 6.82 -26.53 -12.50
CA ILE A 547 7.37 -27.15 -11.29
C ILE A 547 8.13 -28.44 -11.62
N ARG A 548 7.57 -29.29 -12.52
CA ARG A 548 8.25 -30.53 -12.94
C ARG A 548 9.62 -30.22 -13.56
N ARG A 549 9.64 -29.41 -14.62
CA ARG A 549 10.89 -29.05 -15.32
C ARG A 549 11.89 -28.37 -14.39
N PHE A 550 11.41 -27.52 -13.50
CA PHE A 550 12.25 -26.81 -12.54
C PHE A 550 12.91 -27.77 -11.53
N ILE A 551 12.16 -28.70 -10.94
CA ILE A 551 12.71 -29.69 -9.99
C ILE A 551 13.71 -30.61 -10.68
N ASP A 552 13.42 -31.05 -11.90
CA ASP A 552 14.32 -31.91 -12.67
C ASP A 552 15.66 -31.20 -12.91
N ALA A 553 15.61 -29.94 -13.35
CA ALA A 553 16.80 -29.11 -13.57
C ALA A 553 17.57 -28.82 -12.27
N MET A 554 16.87 -28.46 -11.20
CA MET A 554 17.49 -28.17 -9.91
C MET A 554 18.16 -29.42 -9.31
N ALA A 555 17.54 -30.60 -9.40
CA ALA A 555 18.12 -31.83 -8.88
C ALA A 555 19.46 -32.18 -9.57
N ASN A 556 19.56 -31.90 -10.87
CA ASN A 556 20.81 -32.05 -11.62
C ASN A 556 21.87 -31.01 -11.23
N HIS A 557 21.45 -29.76 -11.00
CA HIS A 557 22.35 -28.67 -10.57
C HIS A 557 22.91 -28.89 -9.16
N ASP A 558 22.04 -29.17 -8.19
CA ASP A 558 22.42 -29.29 -6.78
C ASP A 558 23.04 -30.67 -6.46
N HIS A 559 22.91 -31.63 -7.37
CA HIS A 559 23.17 -33.06 -7.12
C HIS A 559 22.40 -33.60 -5.90
N GLU A 560 21.20 -33.06 -5.66
CA GLU A 560 20.31 -33.40 -4.55
C GLU A 560 19.01 -34.02 -5.09
N PHE A 561 18.90 -35.35 -4.95
CA PHE A 561 17.77 -36.12 -5.49
C PHE A 561 16.70 -36.43 -4.44
N ASN A 562 16.88 -36.01 -3.19
CA ASN A 562 15.87 -36.14 -2.14
C ASN A 562 14.68 -35.17 -2.34
N GLY A 563 14.85 -34.17 -3.21
CA GLY A 563 13.79 -33.24 -3.64
C GLY A 563 13.69 -31.97 -2.81
N TYR A 564 12.63 -31.22 -3.07
CA TYR A 564 12.43 -29.86 -2.56
C TYR A 564 11.14 -29.71 -1.77
N ASP A 565 11.13 -28.94 -0.69
CA ASP A 565 9.95 -28.78 0.15
C ASP A 565 8.87 -27.94 -0.57
N LEU A 566 7.66 -28.49 -0.70
CA LEU A 566 6.50 -27.82 -1.28
C LEU A 566 5.55 -27.29 -0.20
N VAL A 567 5.33 -25.98 -0.22
CA VAL A 567 4.28 -25.29 0.52
C VAL A 567 3.22 -24.81 -0.46
N THR A 568 1.96 -24.99 -0.09
CA THR A 568 0.81 -24.48 -0.85
C THR A 568 0.09 -23.42 -0.04
N PHE A 569 -0.50 -22.43 -0.70
CA PHE A 569 -1.29 -21.40 -0.03
C PHE A 569 -2.55 -21.03 -0.82
N SER A 570 -3.56 -20.63 -0.09
CA SER A 570 -4.77 -19.96 -0.58
C SER A 570 -5.25 -19.06 0.55
N SER A 571 -6.41 -19.33 1.15
CA SER A 571 -6.86 -18.65 2.37
C SER A 571 -6.12 -19.14 3.62
N HIS A 572 -5.48 -20.31 3.51
CA HIS A 572 -4.62 -20.92 4.50
C HIS A 572 -3.41 -21.54 3.79
N ALA A 573 -2.33 -21.75 4.52
CA ALA A 573 -1.13 -22.39 4.01
C ALA A 573 -0.93 -23.79 4.58
N LYS A 574 -0.35 -24.68 3.78
CA LYS A 574 -0.05 -26.06 4.16
C LYS A 574 1.26 -26.53 3.55
N PHE A 575 2.12 -27.11 4.38
CA PHE A 575 3.25 -27.91 3.91
C PHE A 575 2.74 -29.25 3.38
N VAL A 576 3.01 -29.55 2.12
CA VAL A 576 2.53 -30.75 1.43
C VAL A 576 3.51 -31.91 1.59
N GLY A 577 4.81 -31.60 1.63
CA GLY A 577 5.90 -32.57 1.68
C GLY A 577 7.02 -32.21 0.71
N THR A 578 8.06 -33.03 0.69
CA THR A 578 9.17 -32.91 -0.25
C THR A 578 8.80 -33.55 -1.59
N ILE A 579 8.97 -32.79 -2.68
CA ILE A 579 8.61 -33.21 -4.04
C ILE A 579 9.85 -33.51 -4.89
N THR A 580 9.74 -34.56 -5.69
CA THR A 580 10.76 -35.07 -6.61
C THR A 580 10.14 -35.33 -7.98
N HIS A 581 10.99 -35.56 -8.99
CA HIS A 581 10.55 -35.96 -10.33
C HIS A 581 9.64 -37.20 -10.33
N THR A 582 9.87 -38.15 -9.40
CA THR A 582 9.10 -39.40 -9.31
C THR A 582 7.78 -39.26 -8.56
N ASN A 583 7.69 -38.36 -7.58
CA ASN A 583 6.54 -38.29 -6.68
C ASN A 583 5.56 -37.16 -7.00
N LEU A 584 5.94 -36.21 -7.87
CA LEU A 584 5.19 -34.99 -8.13
C LEU A 584 3.73 -35.27 -8.53
N ASP A 585 3.48 -36.20 -9.45
CA ASP A 585 2.12 -36.52 -9.90
C ASP A 585 1.23 -37.06 -8.78
N LYS A 586 1.79 -37.92 -7.92
CA LYS A 586 1.08 -38.49 -6.77
C LYS A 586 0.77 -37.41 -5.73
N THR A 587 1.70 -36.48 -5.52
CA THR A 587 1.54 -35.35 -4.60
C THR A 587 0.50 -34.36 -5.14
N TRP A 588 0.59 -34.01 -6.42
CA TRP A 588 -0.32 -33.10 -7.12
C TRP A 588 -1.78 -33.53 -7.00
N ASN A 589 -2.07 -34.82 -7.18
CA ASN A 589 -3.42 -35.37 -7.08
C ASN A 589 -4.05 -35.27 -5.67
N ARG A 590 -3.27 -34.91 -4.64
CA ARG A 590 -3.74 -34.69 -3.26
C ARG A 590 -3.96 -33.21 -2.92
N ILE A 591 -3.56 -32.31 -3.81
CA ILE A 591 -3.71 -30.87 -3.61
C ILE A 591 -5.16 -30.50 -3.94
N ALA A 592 -5.86 -29.90 -2.98
CA ALA A 592 -7.21 -29.39 -3.16
C ALA A 592 -7.14 -27.89 -3.47
N ILE A 593 -7.59 -27.51 -4.66
CA ILE A 593 -7.58 -26.11 -5.13
C ILE A 593 -8.88 -25.42 -4.70
N GLY A 594 -8.77 -24.20 -4.18
CA GLY A 594 -9.89 -23.37 -3.75
C GLY A 594 -9.50 -22.30 -2.72
N GLY A 595 -10.47 -21.46 -2.34
CA GLY A 595 -10.23 -20.32 -1.44
C GLY A 595 -9.74 -19.07 -2.18
N GLY A 596 -9.63 -17.95 -1.46
CA GLY A 596 -9.02 -16.72 -1.97
C GLY A 596 -7.50 -16.73 -1.79
N THR A 597 -6.78 -15.91 -2.56
CA THR A 597 -5.31 -15.85 -2.62
C THR A 597 -4.74 -14.98 -1.50
N ARG A 598 -4.03 -15.58 -0.53
CA ARG A 598 -3.31 -14.89 0.56
C ARG A 598 -1.85 -15.35 0.68
N VAL A 599 -0.95 -14.62 0.04
CA VAL A 599 0.48 -14.96 -0.06
C VAL A 599 1.17 -14.91 1.30
N MET A 600 0.78 -13.98 2.19
CA MET A 600 1.42 -13.83 3.50
C MET A 600 1.29 -15.07 4.37
N THR A 601 0.17 -15.78 4.29
CA THR A 601 -0.01 -17.05 5.03
C THR A 601 0.96 -18.12 4.54
N GLY A 602 1.17 -18.19 3.22
CA GLY A 602 2.13 -19.08 2.57
C GLY A 602 3.56 -18.75 2.98
N TRP A 603 3.91 -17.47 2.91
CA TRP A 603 5.21 -16.96 3.27
C TRP A 603 5.57 -17.25 4.74
N GLN A 604 4.68 -17.00 5.70
CA GLN A 604 4.94 -17.35 7.10
C GLN A 604 5.14 -18.86 7.30
N LYS A 605 4.43 -19.71 6.54
CA LYS A 605 4.63 -21.16 6.60
C LYS A 605 6.00 -21.58 6.07
N VAL A 606 6.47 -20.94 5.00
CA VAL A 606 7.83 -21.11 4.46
C VAL A 606 8.87 -20.65 5.49
N LYS A 607 8.73 -19.44 6.05
CA LYS A 607 9.61 -18.94 7.12
C LYS A 607 9.70 -19.94 8.28
N GLN A 608 8.55 -20.35 8.81
CA GLN A 608 8.49 -21.31 9.91
C GLN A 608 9.29 -22.57 9.58
N ARG A 609 9.07 -23.13 8.38
CA ARG A 609 9.71 -24.38 7.96
C ARG A 609 11.23 -24.24 7.83
N HIS A 610 11.68 -23.17 7.18
CA HIS A 610 13.10 -22.85 7.01
C HIS A 610 13.80 -22.71 8.37
N PHE A 611 13.25 -21.90 9.27
CA PHE A 611 13.87 -21.68 10.58
C PHE A 611 13.75 -22.87 11.54
N GLU A 612 12.73 -23.72 11.41
CA GLU A 612 12.68 -25.00 12.13
C GLU A 612 13.78 -25.96 11.66
N LYS A 613 14.13 -25.94 10.36
CA LYS A 613 15.25 -26.73 9.80
C LYS A 613 16.62 -26.19 10.25
N HIS A 614 16.72 -24.88 10.43
CA HIS A 614 17.97 -24.16 10.76
C HIS A 614 17.92 -23.48 12.13
N SER A 615 17.22 -24.09 13.10
CA SER A 615 16.96 -23.46 14.41
C SER A 615 18.23 -23.22 15.23
N GLU A 616 19.31 -23.93 14.93
CA GLU A 616 20.60 -23.79 15.62
C GLU A 616 21.27 -22.42 15.37
N SER A 617 20.96 -21.78 14.24
CA SER A 617 21.53 -20.49 13.83
C SER A 617 20.52 -19.34 13.84
N ALA A 618 19.29 -19.58 14.28
CA ALA A 618 18.19 -18.61 14.26
C ALA A 618 17.63 -18.35 15.66
N THR A 619 17.06 -17.16 15.87
CA THR A 619 16.44 -16.79 17.15
C THR A 619 14.97 -16.44 16.94
N TYR A 620 14.12 -16.73 17.93
CA TYR A 620 12.69 -16.43 17.85
C TYR A 620 12.33 -15.24 18.75
N HIS A 621 11.79 -14.17 18.14
CA HIS A 621 11.29 -13.00 18.85
C HIS A 621 9.75 -13.07 19.03
N PRO A 622 9.20 -12.78 20.22
CA PRO A 622 7.77 -12.93 20.50
C PRO A 622 6.83 -11.98 19.72
N VAL A 623 7.34 -10.91 19.11
CA VAL A 623 6.53 -9.96 18.30
C VAL A 623 6.82 -10.08 16.80
N TYR A 624 8.09 -10.32 16.45
CA TYR A 624 8.58 -10.25 15.06
C TYR A 624 8.91 -11.64 14.49
N GLY A 625 8.70 -12.70 15.26
CA GLY A 625 8.95 -14.07 14.84
C GLY A 625 10.43 -14.37 14.69
N TRP A 626 10.74 -15.34 13.81
CA TRP A 626 12.10 -15.81 13.57
C TRP A 626 13.01 -14.74 12.94
N GLN A 627 14.22 -14.65 13.48
CA GLN A 627 15.32 -13.80 13.02
C GLN A 627 16.48 -14.69 12.59
N ALA A 628 16.99 -14.48 11.38
CA ALA A 628 18.16 -15.21 10.87
C ALA A 628 19.45 -14.72 11.56
N GLY A 629 20.25 -15.66 12.08
CA GLY A 629 21.61 -15.37 12.51
C GLY A 629 22.61 -15.46 11.36
N PRO A 630 23.87 -15.02 11.57
CA PRO A 630 24.89 -14.92 10.51
C PRO A 630 25.28 -16.23 9.82
N GLN A 631 24.97 -17.38 10.44
CA GLN A 631 25.27 -18.71 9.91
C GLN A 631 24.04 -19.40 9.31
N THR A 632 22.89 -18.74 9.29
CA THR A 632 21.67 -19.32 8.71
C THR A 632 21.83 -19.41 7.20
N PRO A 633 21.64 -20.59 6.58
CA PRO A 633 21.65 -20.73 5.13
C PRO A 633 20.61 -19.81 4.47
N MET A 634 20.87 -19.39 3.24
CA MET A 634 19.89 -18.58 2.52
C MET A 634 18.72 -19.44 2.08
N LEU A 635 17.51 -18.90 2.15
CA LEU A 635 16.32 -19.52 1.57
C LEU A 635 16.20 -19.14 0.09
N ARG A 636 16.20 -20.12 -0.81
CA ARG A 636 15.85 -19.95 -2.22
C ARG A 636 14.40 -20.34 -2.44
N LEU A 637 13.54 -19.35 -2.63
CA LEU A 637 12.10 -19.56 -2.78
C LEU A 637 11.67 -19.38 -4.24
N LEU A 638 11.06 -20.39 -4.84
CA LEU A 638 10.26 -20.23 -6.05
C LEU A 638 8.79 -20.03 -5.68
N LEU A 639 8.25 -18.83 -5.92
CA LEU A 639 6.84 -18.48 -5.69
C LEU A 639 6.07 -18.51 -7.01
N LEU A 640 4.99 -19.28 -7.09
CA LEU A 640 4.09 -19.32 -8.26
C LEU A 640 2.74 -18.67 -7.93
N LEU A 641 2.33 -17.70 -8.76
CA LEU A 641 1.11 -16.91 -8.65
C LEU A 641 0.37 -16.84 -9.99
N ASP A 642 -0.95 -16.71 -9.99
CA ASP A 642 -1.73 -16.46 -11.20
C ASP A 642 -2.50 -15.13 -11.23
N GLY A 643 -2.28 -14.31 -10.22
CA GLY A 643 -2.92 -13.02 -10.06
C GLY A 643 -2.47 -12.33 -8.77
N GLU A 644 -3.10 -11.20 -8.52
CA GLU A 644 -2.85 -10.37 -7.35
C GLU A 644 -3.44 -11.02 -6.09
N ALA A 645 -2.63 -11.12 -5.03
CA ALA A 645 -3.06 -11.62 -3.73
C ALA A 645 -3.66 -10.47 -2.91
N THR A 646 -4.63 -10.75 -2.05
CA THR A 646 -5.27 -9.69 -1.23
C THR A 646 -4.35 -9.09 -0.17
N ASP A 647 -3.21 -9.73 0.08
CA ASP A 647 -2.17 -9.28 1.02
C ASP A 647 -0.80 -9.16 0.32
N MET A 648 -0.83 -8.80 -0.97
CA MET A 648 0.38 -8.65 -1.78
C MET A 648 1.23 -7.47 -1.32
N ASP A 649 0.63 -6.33 -1.00
CA ASP A 649 1.35 -5.16 -0.51
C ASP A 649 2.09 -5.44 0.81
N GLU A 650 1.49 -6.21 1.73
CA GLU A 650 2.18 -6.67 2.95
C GLU A 650 3.36 -7.58 2.64
N PHE A 651 3.21 -8.45 1.63
CA PHE A 651 4.29 -9.33 1.20
C PHE A 651 5.43 -8.54 0.56
N GLU A 652 5.13 -7.64 -0.37
CA GLU A 652 6.10 -6.74 -0.97
C GLU A 652 6.83 -5.90 0.07
N LEU A 653 6.11 -5.37 1.07
CA LEU A 653 6.69 -4.68 2.22
C LEU A 653 7.65 -5.58 3.00
N GLU A 654 7.28 -6.83 3.26
CA GLU A 654 8.13 -7.78 3.97
C GLU A 654 9.39 -8.09 3.15
N LEU A 655 9.25 -8.29 1.83
CA LEU A 655 10.37 -8.54 0.92
C LEU A 655 11.42 -7.43 0.97
N LEU A 656 11.04 -6.15 1.10
CA LEU A 656 11.99 -5.03 1.15
C LEU A 656 13.01 -5.12 2.31
N GLY A 657 12.68 -5.82 3.39
CA GLY A 657 13.55 -5.97 4.57
C GLY A 657 14.26 -7.32 4.65
N LEU A 658 14.06 -8.23 3.68
CA LEU A 658 14.69 -9.55 3.71
C LEU A 658 16.14 -9.48 3.26
N SER A 659 17.01 -10.13 4.04
CA SER A 659 18.44 -10.29 3.71
C SER A 659 18.91 -11.75 3.83
N TRP A 660 18.00 -12.68 4.07
CA TRP A 660 18.29 -14.10 4.32
C TRP A 660 17.53 -15.01 3.34
N ALA A 661 16.75 -14.44 2.42
CA ALA A 661 15.97 -15.17 1.44
C ALA A 661 16.07 -14.52 0.06
N HIS A 662 16.24 -15.32 -0.98
CA HIS A 662 16.07 -14.97 -2.37
C HIS A 662 14.72 -15.50 -2.85
N VAL A 663 13.88 -14.62 -3.37
CA VAL A 663 12.52 -14.95 -3.83
C VAL A 663 12.44 -14.74 -5.33
N THR A 664 12.27 -15.83 -6.07
CA THR A 664 11.96 -15.82 -7.50
C THR A 664 10.46 -15.98 -7.69
N ILE A 665 9.79 -14.93 -8.15
CA ILE A 665 8.36 -14.87 -8.38
C ILE A 665 8.06 -15.20 -9.84
N PHE A 666 7.23 -16.21 -10.05
CA PHE A 666 6.67 -16.59 -11.34
C PHE A 666 5.19 -16.20 -11.39
N LEU A 667 4.84 -15.25 -12.26
CA LEU A 667 3.46 -14.81 -12.45
C LEU A 667 2.89 -15.35 -13.76
N ILE A 668 1.79 -16.10 -13.65
CA ILE A 668 1.07 -16.73 -14.75
C ILE A 668 -0.12 -15.86 -15.13
N GLY A 669 -0.15 -15.40 -16.37
CA GLY A 669 -1.16 -14.48 -16.88
C GLY A 669 -2.03 -15.04 -17.98
N VAL A 670 -3.20 -14.41 -18.13
CA VAL A 670 -4.02 -14.60 -19.33
C VAL A 670 -3.50 -13.70 -20.45
N ASP A 671 -3.42 -14.25 -21.67
CA ASP A 671 -3.02 -13.49 -22.86
C ASP A 671 -3.94 -12.27 -23.06
N GLY A 672 -3.33 -11.13 -23.35
CA GLY A 672 -4.09 -9.92 -23.64
C GLY A 672 -4.77 -9.29 -22.41
N CYS A 673 -4.28 -9.54 -21.19
CA CYS A 673 -4.89 -9.05 -19.95
C CYS A 673 -4.11 -7.84 -19.36
N PRO A 674 -4.61 -6.60 -19.49
CA PRO A 674 -3.99 -5.43 -18.86
C PRO A 674 -3.81 -5.55 -17.35
N HIS A 675 -4.74 -6.20 -16.64
CA HIS A 675 -4.64 -6.38 -15.19
C HIS A 675 -3.43 -7.24 -14.79
N HIS A 676 -3.15 -8.31 -15.54
CA HIS A 676 -1.93 -9.11 -15.34
C HIS A 676 -0.68 -8.25 -15.49
N HIS A 677 -0.63 -7.40 -16.51
CA HIS A 677 0.53 -6.56 -16.76
C HIS A 677 0.65 -5.36 -15.81
N ARG A 678 -0.45 -4.89 -15.22
CA ARG A 678 -0.41 -3.93 -14.10
C ARG A 678 0.35 -4.57 -12.93
N HIS A 679 -0.07 -5.77 -12.55
CA HIS A 679 0.56 -6.51 -11.46
C HIS A 679 2.01 -6.89 -11.78
N ALA A 680 2.31 -7.29 -13.02
CA ALA A 680 3.68 -7.52 -13.48
C ALA A 680 4.56 -6.26 -13.40
N ASN A 681 4.00 -5.06 -13.61
CA ASN A 681 4.74 -3.81 -13.45
C ASN A 681 5.02 -3.50 -11.97
N GLU A 682 4.12 -3.82 -11.04
CA GLU A 682 4.33 -3.71 -9.59
C GLU A 682 5.50 -4.61 -9.15
N LEU A 683 5.43 -5.91 -9.46
CA LEU A 683 6.47 -6.87 -9.12
C LEU A 683 7.84 -6.52 -9.75
N GLN A 684 7.83 -6.01 -10.98
CA GLN A 684 9.07 -5.53 -11.62
C GLN A 684 9.68 -4.37 -10.83
N ARG A 685 8.88 -3.42 -10.32
CA ARG A 685 9.39 -2.32 -9.49
C ARG A 685 10.04 -2.83 -8.21
N ILE A 686 9.47 -3.84 -7.56
CA ILE A 686 10.08 -4.43 -6.36
C ILE A 686 11.39 -5.14 -6.71
N SER A 687 11.41 -5.92 -7.79
CA SER A 687 12.62 -6.61 -8.26
C SER A 687 13.75 -5.63 -8.63
N ASP A 688 13.41 -4.49 -9.24
CA ASP A 688 14.39 -3.45 -9.59
C ASP A 688 15.00 -2.75 -8.35
N VAL A 689 14.32 -2.85 -7.21
CA VAL A 689 14.67 -2.16 -5.96
C VAL A 689 15.29 -3.07 -4.92
N ASN A 690 14.92 -4.36 -4.93
CA ASN A 690 15.50 -5.38 -4.07
C ASN A 690 16.10 -6.51 -4.91
N HIS A 691 17.43 -6.58 -4.93
CA HIS A 691 18.21 -7.63 -5.58
C HIS A 691 17.90 -9.07 -5.13
N HIS A 692 17.35 -9.27 -3.93
CA HIS A 692 16.92 -10.58 -3.45
C HIS A 692 15.56 -11.00 -4.01
N VAL A 693 14.89 -10.15 -4.79
CA VAL A 693 13.62 -10.46 -5.44
C VAL A 693 13.81 -10.46 -6.94
N SER A 694 13.51 -11.60 -7.54
CA SER A 694 13.53 -11.78 -8.99
C SER A 694 12.13 -12.08 -9.51
N PHE A 695 11.86 -11.67 -10.74
CA PHE A 695 10.53 -11.78 -11.34
C PHE A 695 10.58 -12.34 -12.76
N VAL A 696 9.70 -13.29 -13.06
CA VAL A 696 9.42 -13.83 -14.39
C VAL A 696 7.92 -13.76 -14.66
N ASP A 697 7.56 -13.10 -15.75
CA ASP A 697 6.22 -12.97 -16.31
C ASP A 697 6.04 -14.01 -17.42
N ALA A 698 4.94 -14.74 -17.41
CA ALA A 698 4.48 -15.49 -18.58
C ALA A 698 2.98 -15.30 -18.80
N GLN A 699 2.58 -15.28 -20.06
CA GLN A 699 1.17 -15.10 -20.43
C GLN A 699 0.72 -16.07 -21.53
N GLY A 700 -0.55 -16.48 -21.46
CA GLY A 700 -1.18 -17.19 -22.57
C GLY A 700 -0.67 -18.60 -22.81
N ASN A 701 -0.54 -18.95 -24.09
CA ASN A 701 0.12 -20.18 -24.51
C ASN A 701 1.62 -20.05 -24.32
N THR A 702 2.09 -20.38 -23.12
CA THR A 702 3.48 -20.18 -22.72
C THR A 702 4.40 -21.30 -23.21
N PRO A 703 5.59 -20.97 -23.77
CA PRO A 703 6.68 -21.93 -23.98
C PRO A 703 7.34 -22.29 -22.65
N GLU A 704 7.11 -23.51 -22.17
CA GLU A 704 7.50 -23.90 -20.81
C GLU A 704 9.02 -23.88 -20.61
N ARG A 705 9.79 -24.32 -21.62
CA ARG A 705 11.26 -24.32 -21.58
C ARG A 705 11.86 -22.93 -21.45
N PHE A 706 11.29 -21.94 -22.13
CA PHE A 706 11.72 -20.56 -22.04
C PHE A 706 11.55 -20.03 -20.62
N VAL A 707 10.37 -20.27 -20.03
CA VAL A 707 10.07 -19.83 -18.67
C VAL A 707 10.96 -20.53 -17.65
N THR A 708 11.11 -21.86 -17.74
CA THR A 708 12.00 -22.61 -16.83
C THR A 708 13.43 -22.09 -16.92
N HIS A 709 13.94 -21.80 -18.11
CA HIS A 709 15.29 -21.26 -18.27
C HIS A 709 15.43 -19.88 -17.61
N GLU A 710 14.47 -18.97 -17.80
CA GLU A 710 14.49 -17.65 -17.17
C GLU A 710 14.30 -17.70 -15.65
N LEU A 711 13.56 -18.70 -15.14
CA LEU A 711 13.45 -18.96 -13.70
C LEU A 711 14.77 -19.46 -13.12
N LEU A 712 15.45 -20.42 -13.78
CA LEU A 712 16.73 -20.95 -13.30
C LEU A 712 17.80 -19.86 -13.21
N LYS A 713 17.92 -18.98 -14.22
CA LYS A 713 18.88 -17.86 -14.17
C LYS A 713 18.71 -16.99 -12.92
N ARG A 714 17.47 -16.67 -12.60
CA ARG A 714 17.09 -15.82 -11.46
C ARG A 714 17.23 -16.54 -10.13
N HIS A 715 16.83 -17.80 -10.10
CA HIS A 715 16.84 -18.63 -8.89
C HIS A 715 18.24 -19.13 -8.51
N LEU A 716 19.17 -19.21 -9.46
CA LEU A 716 20.56 -19.59 -9.20
C LEU A 716 21.50 -18.37 -9.08
N GLY A 717 21.03 -17.19 -9.48
CA GLY A 717 21.81 -15.96 -9.42
C GLY A 717 22.93 -15.85 -10.46
N TYR A 718 22.88 -16.61 -11.57
CA TYR A 718 23.83 -16.48 -12.68
C TYR A 718 23.17 -16.73 -14.05
N ASP A 719 23.83 -16.27 -15.13
CA ASP A 719 23.33 -16.46 -16.49
C ASP A 719 23.61 -17.90 -16.97
N VAL A 720 22.62 -18.77 -16.78
CA VAL A 720 22.60 -20.14 -17.31
C VAL A 720 22.62 -20.09 -18.84
N SER A 721 23.58 -20.79 -19.45
CA SER A 721 23.67 -20.84 -20.91
C SER A 721 22.63 -21.80 -21.50
N MET A 722 22.24 -21.61 -22.78
CA MET A 722 21.32 -22.56 -23.43
C MET A 722 21.90 -23.99 -23.55
N ALA A 723 23.24 -24.14 -23.56
CA ALA A 723 23.88 -25.45 -23.57
C ALA A 723 23.72 -26.13 -22.20
N GLU A 724 24.07 -25.41 -21.14
CA GLU A 724 23.90 -25.86 -19.75
C GLU A 724 22.44 -26.15 -19.42
N PHE A 725 21.51 -25.31 -19.83
CA PHE A 725 20.08 -25.56 -19.63
C PHE A 725 19.62 -26.87 -20.26
N ARG A 726 20.15 -27.25 -21.43
CA ARG A 726 19.84 -28.55 -22.05
C ARG A 726 20.41 -29.72 -21.24
N GLU A 727 21.58 -29.56 -20.64
CA GLU A 727 22.18 -30.56 -19.75
C GLU A 727 21.37 -30.70 -18.46
N LEU A 728 20.91 -29.58 -17.89
CA LEU A 728 20.05 -29.57 -16.70
C LEU A 728 18.67 -30.19 -16.98
N GLU A 729 18.12 -30.06 -18.18
CA GLU A 729 16.85 -30.71 -18.56
C GLU A 729 16.97 -32.23 -18.78
N GLU A 730 18.16 -32.82 -18.79
CA GLU A 730 18.29 -34.27 -18.88
C GLU A 730 17.68 -34.95 -17.66
N LEU A 731 16.97 -36.06 -17.84
CA LEU A 731 16.35 -36.74 -16.69
C LEU A 731 17.44 -37.20 -15.71
N PRO A 732 17.27 -36.97 -14.39
CA PRO A 732 18.16 -37.51 -13.37
C PRO A 732 18.40 -39.01 -13.58
N PRO A 733 19.63 -39.51 -13.40
CA PRO A 733 19.89 -40.94 -13.49
C PRO A 733 18.98 -41.68 -12.50
N TYR A 734 18.24 -42.69 -12.98
CA TYR A 734 17.38 -43.50 -12.14
C TYR A 734 18.19 -44.09 -10.98
N VAL A 735 17.87 -43.66 -9.76
CA VAL A 735 18.36 -44.30 -8.54
C VAL A 735 17.38 -45.43 -8.23
N GLU A 736 17.81 -46.68 -8.40
CA GLU A 736 17.03 -47.88 -8.05
C GLU A 736 16.69 -47.96 -6.55
#